data_AF-L7F2N8-F1
#
_entry.id   AF-L7F2N8-F1
#
_cell.length_a   1.000
_cell.length_b   1.000
_cell.length_c   1.000
_cell.angle_alpha   90.00
_cell.angle_beta   90.00
_cell.angle_gamma   90.00
#
_symmetry.space_group_name_H-M   'P 1'
#
loop_
_entity.id
_entity.type
_entity.pdbx_description
1 polymer ?
#
loop_
_entity_poly.entity_id
_entity_poly.type
_entity_poly.pdbx_seq_one_letter_code
_entity_poly.pdbx_strand_id
1 'polypeptide(L)'
;MTTQRTPVTASKARFTFYDIESLSDVFTLCAYTPRPGRAVDDLEIFFLADNQQLSDAVDPQALYEAVVRSNPGLPAVSVQLWNLRGERGNLRLAELMGLSNADQVNDRSEVSSYPASLRPVCDTDPEYDPLKHPFLAGYNSLNYDMTMLALYLMETFPAPHSGRLVQPTTAREMREHNDKLFNEHIEYMPGYLGWDGPAAKIRRAMMHSGRHLDVARLNELQTKVSLKRLLGMLGRQIKESDKLSHDTSIAAIEDLYELLAYNVSDCLGLAQLFQHPAYASNFDLKAGLLAQYSETVYAKNGSVRRDRLTIDSSSAKFVGRILAPYTSLNDIEAVSFLYPAKEVAEEQGISQVNVLDECVQFFEDNVAPDPARDPSATPAQAQAHRQFMQVVNYYRSIEGQNFNDSEEYRDLFDLPAKSLRELPKTPNNVPYFHRDASPSSCFATFSTGGIHGAEADMTVFDADSFEHREQAAMIGLAKLFYPDAKDFVAEAKRQHNLLALPDGTTVDKRLVLLGSDPKKVKYRKSKKGDQDQAEQLARAQAQVPDPAQLLDTQRPDTEAMHVRLADGTVLDGKIVLAVTSAVKAVYRDEPAKKAPTLFTAKADKSTKLHPKFARTSAGLVIHEDFTSYYPNLLRNMRAFYNPELGADRYTTIFFEKERLGFEMKKPGISSEEKARLTTLRNGTKLILNSASGAADAAHRTPIRMNNRTISMRIIGQLFSWRIGQAQTLAGARIISTNTDGLYSVVGGENGFDETTNNRVLAEQQAAIGIDIEPELMFLISKDSNNRLELESPSEDRSVADSPIITASGGTLACHAGPTPTKSLAHPAVIDFALARYLQTVASRGEEALAEPFDPVLGRKMIEEAIDPADPVRTLLLFQNVLAASRGSITYPFAADPVSAAPDRDDNEDADAQLVNPRALQMVNRVFIVHDGTDGAVSLHNAGAWKVNPASQGKRRESGSAGVRRDPIALEILRHHGWAKNRSEASISDGLTLLPDNQDVVIRRINGIDPHWSVIVVNDDLRALPAARVEQLIGALDLGIYTRMLDETFTKNWKNAA
;
A
#
# COMPACT_ATOMS: atom_id res chain seq x y z
N MET A 1 -24.12 21.51 -32.79
CA MET A 1 -24.71 22.52 -31.88
C MET A 1 -24.48 22.05 -30.46
N THR A 2 -23.42 22.51 -29.81
CA THR A 2 -23.05 22.13 -28.44
C THR A 2 -23.58 23.18 -27.47
N THR A 3 -24.81 23.00 -26.98
CA THR A 3 -25.23 23.67 -25.74
C THR A 3 -24.33 23.13 -24.64
N GLN A 4 -23.34 23.92 -24.22
CA GLN A 4 -22.45 23.61 -23.12
C GLN A 4 -23.32 23.33 -21.89
N ARG A 5 -23.38 22.07 -21.46
CA ARG A 5 -24.19 21.69 -20.29
C ARG A 5 -23.55 22.32 -19.07
N THR A 6 -24.33 22.99 -18.23
CA THR A 6 -23.84 23.39 -16.92
C THR A 6 -23.53 22.13 -16.12
N PRO A 7 -22.29 21.90 -15.66
CA PRO A 7 -21.95 20.71 -14.92
C PRO A 7 -22.71 20.67 -13.59
N VAL A 8 -23.29 19.50 -13.29
CA VAL A 8 -23.93 19.23 -12.00
C VAL A 8 -22.85 18.93 -10.95
N THR A 9 -23.07 19.36 -9.71
CA THR A 9 -22.20 19.06 -8.57
C THR A 9 -22.94 18.20 -7.54
N ALA A 10 -22.22 17.44 -6.73
CA ALA A 10 -22.71 16.62 -5.63
C ALA A 10 -23.48 17.46 -4.60
N SER A 11 -23.08 18.71 -4.40
CA SER A 11 -23.78 19.65 -3.50
C SER A 11 -25.10 20.19 -4.06
N LYS A 12 -25.26 20.21 -5.39
CA LYS A 12 -26.44 20.76 -6.07
C LYS A 12 -27.37 19.67 -6.61
N ALA A 13 -26.90 18.45 -6.85
CA ALA A 13 -27.75 17.36 -7.33
C ALA A 13 -28.56 16.73 -6.19
N ARG A 14 -29.68 16.11 -6.54
CA ARG A 14 -30.39 15.21 -5.63
C ARG A 14 -29.85 13.78 -5.79
N PHE A 15 -29.76 13.06 -4.68
CA PHE A 15 -29.36 11.66 -4.64
C PHE A 15 -30.38 10.85 -3.86
N THR A 16 -30.65 9.64 -4.34
CA THR A 16 -31.34 8.58 -3.62
C THR A 16 -30.35 7.44 -3.46
N PHE A 17 -29.96 7.18 -2.22
CA PHE A 17 -29.07 6.08 -1.86
C PHE A 17 -29.90 4.83 -1.64
N TYR A 18 -29.52 3.73 -2.27
CA TYR A 18 -30.30 2.50 -2.20
C TYR A 18 -29.44 1.27 -1.94
N ASP A 19 -30.07 0.26 -1.39
CA ASP A 19 -29.49 -1.03 -1.00
C ASP A 19 -30.58 -2.11 -1.01
N ILE A 20 -30.21 -3.37 -1.25
CA ILE A 20 -31.15 -4.50 -1.32
C ILE A 20 -30.69 -5.69 -0.49
N GLU A 21 -31.63 -6.52 -0.03
CA GLU A 21 -31.33 -7.85 0.51
C GLU A 21 -32.18 -8.93 -0.12
N SER A 22 -31.60 -10.13 -0.22
CA SER A 22 -32.28 -11.33 -0.70
C SER A 22 -32.02 -12.49 0.26
N LEU A 23 -32.99 -12.75 1.14
CA LEU A 23 -33.02 -13.91 2.05
C LEU A 23 -33.93 -15.00 1.46
N SER A 24 -34.02 -16.15 2.13
CA SER A 24 -34.79 -17.32 1.69
C SER A 24 -36.27 -17.05 1.45
N ASP A 25 -36.88 -16.16 2.24
CA ASP A 25 -38.32 -15.86 2.23
C ASP A 25 -38.66 -14.35 2.30
N VAL A 26 -37.63 -13.49 2.26
CA VAL A 26 -37.77 -12.03 2.29
C VAL A 26 -36.82 -11.38 1.27
N PHE A 27 -37.35 -10.42 0.50
CA PHE A 27 -36.60 -9.53 -0.38
C PHE A 27 -36.90 -8.07 -0.03
N THR A 28 -35.88 -7.23 0.11
CA THR A 28 -36.03 -5.84 0.57
C THR A 28 -35.27 -4.87 -0.32
N LEU A 29 -35.76 -3.63 -0.38
CA LEU A 29 -35.01 -2.49 -0.90
C LEU A 29 -35.26 -1.28 -0.01
N CYS A 30 -34.19 -0.59 0.34
CA CYS A 30 -34.24 0.71 0.99
C CYS A 30 -33.86 1.80 -0.03
N ALA A 31 -34.53 2.96 0.03
CA ALA A 31 -34.19 4.13 -0.75
C ALA A 31 -34.25 5.39 0.14
N TYR A 32 -33.09 5.90 0.52
CA TYR A 32 -32.93 7.10 1.35
C TYR A 32 -32.57 8.31 0.50
N THR A 33 -33.38 9.37 0.56
CA THR A 33 -33.18 10.60 -0.20
C THR A 33 -33.00 11.78 0.76
N PRO A 34 -31.74 12.20 1.02
CA PRO A 34 -31.48 13.42 1.78
C PRO A 34 -32.13 14.65 1.14
N ARG A 35 -32.69 15.53 1.97
CA ARG A 35 -33.33 16.78 1.57
C ARG A 35 -32.62 17.99 2.21
N PRO A 36 -31.42 18.36 1.71
CA PRO A 36 -30.73 19.55 2.21
C PRO A 36 -31.65 20.79 2.20
N GLY A 37 -31.73 21.48 3.35
CA GLY A 37 -32.59 22.66 3.52
C GLY A 37 -34.05 22.37 3.86
N ARG A 38 -34.45 21.09 4.01
CA ARG A 38 -35.72 20.70 4.66
C ARG A 38 -35.45 20.12 6.04
N ALA A 39 -36.46 20.18 6.89
CA ALA A 39 -36.40 19.60 8.24
C ALA A 39 -36.53 18.06 8.24
N VAL A 40 -37.03 17.47 7.16
CA VAL A 40 -37.35 16.05 7.05
C VAL A 40 -36.85 15.52 5.71
N ASP A 41 -36.11 14.42 5.76
CA ASP A 41 -35.63 13.64 4.62
C ASP A 41 -36.68 12.61 4.18
N ASP A 42 -36.56 12.05 2.97
CA ASP A 42 -37.47 10.98 2.53
C ASP A 42 -36.80 9.61 2.67
N LEU A 43 -37.56 8.63 3.17
CA LEU A 43 -37.15 7.25 3.28
C LEU A 43 -38.25 6.34 2.72
N GLU A 44 -37.96 5.60 1.66
CA GLU A 44 -38.86 4.60 1.11
C GLU A 44 -38.32 3.20 1.40
N ILE A 45 -39.16 2.35 1.99
CA ILE A 45 -38.84 0.98 2.36
C ILE A 45 -39.76 0.05 1.60
N PHE A 46 -39.18 -0.82 0.78
CA PHE A 46 -39.88 -1.83 0.00
C PHE A 46 -39.57 -3.21 0.59
N PHE A 47 -40.60 -4.04 0.72
CA PHE A 47 -40.45 -5.39 1.25
C PHE A 47 -41.39 -6.37 0.56
N LEU A 48 -40.87 -7.56 0.28
CA LEU A 48 -41.58 -8.73 -0.20
C LEU A 48 -41.34 -9.85 0.80
N ALA A 49 -42.37 -10.28 1.52
CA ALA A 49 -42.32 -11.46 2.38
C ALA A 49 -43.24 -12.53 1.82
N ASP A 50 -42.72 -13.74 1.65
CA ASP A 50 -43.51 -14.88 1.14
C ASP A 50 -44.60 -15.29 2.14
N ASN A 51 -44.31 -15.15 3.45
CA ASN A 51 -45.29 -15.30 4.51
C ASN A 51 -46.25 -14.10 4.53
N GLN A 52 -47.50 -14.35 4.12
CA GLN A 52 -48.54 -13.32 4.11
C GLN A 52 -48.88 -12.79 5.50
N GLN A 53 -48.90 -13.62 6.54
CA GLN A 53 -49.21 -13.16 7.91
C GLN A 53 -48.15 -12.19 8.41
N LEU A 54 -46.87 -12.46 8.12
CA LEU A 54 -45.77 -11.57 8.43
C LEU A 54 -45.89 -10.25 7.68
N SER A 55 -46.24 -10.33 6.38
CA SER A 55 -46.42 -9.15 5.52
C SER A 55 -47.57 -8.25 5.98
N ASP A 56 -48.69 -8.84 6.39
CA ASP A 56 -49.89 -8.14 6.85
C ASP A 56 -49.73 -7.59 8.28
N ALA A 57 -48.77 -8.11 9.06
CA ALA A 57 -48.50 -7.70 10.44
C ALA A 57 -47.57 -6.48 10.57
N VAL A 58 -47.02 -5.96 9.47
CA VAL A 58 -46.13 -4.79 9.50
C VAL A 58 -46.89 -3.53 9.94
N ASP A 59 -46.52 -3.02 11.11
CA ASP A 59 -47.01 -1.76 11.66
C ASP A 59 -46.02 -0.62 11.34
N PRO A 60 -46.45 0.43 10.61
CA PRO A 60 -45.57 1.52 10.20
C PRO A 60 -44.92 2.28 11.37
N GLN A 61 -45.62 2.44 12.49
CA GLN A 61 -45.11 3.19 13.64
C GLN A 61 -44.05 2.39 14.39
N ALA A 62 -44.28 1.10 14.64
CA ALA A 62 -43.30 0.20 15.25
C ALA A 62 -42.05 0.04 14.37
N LEU A 63 -42.22 -0.05 13.03
CA LEU A 63 -41.10 -0.05 12.10
C LEU A 63 -40.30 1.26 12.17
N TYR A 64 -40.98 2.42 12.17
CA TYR A 64 -40.33 3.71 12.31
C TYR A 64 -39.48 3.79 13.59
N GLU A 65 -40.04 3.36 14.73
CA GLU A 65 -39.34 3.32 16.01
C GLU A 65 -38.13 2.38 15.97
N ALA A 66 -38.26 1.21 15.33
CA ALA A 66 -37.16 0.27 15.15
C ALA A 66 -36.03 0.83 14.27
N VAL A 67 -36.38 1.53 13.19
CA VAL A 67 -35.44 2.18 12.27
C VAL A 67 -34.67 3.29 12.98
N VAL A 68 -35.37 4.21 13.67
CA VAL A 68 -34.73 5.32 14.38
C VAL A 68 -33.84 4.83 15.51
N ARG A 69 -34.33 3.86 16.32
CA ARG A 69 -33.55 3.28 17.42
C ARG A 69 -32.28 2.59 16.93
N SER A 70 -32.35 1.92 15.78
CA SER A 70 -31.22 1.19 15.18
C SER A 70 -30.17 2.10 14.55
N ASN A 71 -30.56 3.32 14.17
CA ASN A 71 -29.76 4.23 13.36
C ASN A 71 -29.68 5.61 14.04
N PRO A 72 -28.94 5.74 15.16
CA PRO A 72 -28.90 6.97 15.96
C PRO A 72 -28.34 8.20 15.21
N GLY A 73 -27.68 7.99 14.06
CA GLY A 73 -27.21 9.06 13.16
C GLY A 73 -28.20 9.43 12.04
N LEU A 74 -29.39 8.83 11.99
CA LEU A 74 -30.40 9.11 10.97
C LEU A 74 -31.11 10.45 11.27
N PRO A 75 -31.17 11.39 10.31
CA PRO A 75 -31.98 12.60 10.46
C PRO A 75 -33.48 12.28 10.58
N ALA A 76 -34.29 13.30 10.90
CA ALA A 76 -35.74 13.13 10.84
C ALA A 76 -36.16 12.72 9.42
N VAL A 77 -36.89 11.62 9.29
CA VAL A 77 -37.31 11.04 8.01
C VAL A 77 -38.82 10.88 7.93
N SER A 78 -39.37 11.09 6.74
CA SER A 78 -40.71 10.65 6.38
C SER A 78 -40.61 9.26 5.78
N VAL A 79 -41.10 8.25 6.50
CA VAL A 79 -41.04 6.85 6.09
C VAL A 79 -42.26 6.49 5.26
N GLN A 80 -42.03 6.03 4.04
CA GLN A 80 -43.04 5.44 3.16
C GLN A 80 -42.76 3.96 3.04
N LEU A 81 -43.78 3.15 3.30
CA LEU A 81 -43.68 1.70 3.31
C LEU A 81 -44.45 1.10 2.14
N TRP A 82 -43.79 0.24 1.38
CA TRP A 82 -44.33 -0.36 0.16
C TRP A 82 -44.27 -1.89 0.21
N ASN A 83 -45.44 -2.52 0.31
CA ASN A 83 -45.56 -3.97 0.22
C ASN A 83 -45.54 -4.41 -1.25
N LEU A 84 -44.52 -5.19 -1.61
CA LEU A 84 -44.27 -5.68 -2.97
C LEU A 84 -45.15 -6.88 -3.37
N ARG A 85 -45.98 -7.42 -2.46
CA ARG A 85 -47.08 -8.33 -2.85
C ARG A 85 -48.19 -7.59 -3.58
N GLY A 86 -48.30 -6.28 -3.38
CA GLY A 86 -49.35 -5.44 -3.96
C GLY A 86 -48.90 -4.71 -5.23
N GLU A 87 -49.83 -4.46 -6.15
CA GLU A 87 -49.55 -3.79 -7.42
C GLU A 87 -48.95 -2.38 -7.25
N ARG A 88 -49.41 -1.61 -6.25
CA ARG A 88 -48.92 -0.24 -5.99
C ARG A 88 -47.44 -0.20 -5.62
N GLY A 89 -46.97 -1.12 -4.77
CA GLY A 89 -45.57 -1.19 -4.36
C GLY A 89 -44.66 -1.50 -5.54
N ASN A 90 -45.06 -2.47 -6.37
CA ASN A 90 -44.34 -2.84 -7.60
C ASN A 90 -44.25 -1.67 -8.59
N LEU A 91 -45.37 -0.99 -8.85
CA LEU A 91 -45.38 0.17 -9.74
C LEU A 91 -44.48 1.29 -9.21
N ARG A 92 -44.56 1.61 -7.91
CA ARG A 92 -43.69 2.63 -7.29
C ARG A 92 -42.20 2.27 -7.42
N LEU A 93 -41.84 1.01 -7.18
CA LEU A 93 -40.46 0.56 -7.33
C LEU A 93 -39.97 0.67 -8.78
N ALA A 94 -40.80 0.27 -9.74
CA ALA A 94 -40.50 0.40 -11.17
C ALA A 94 -40.39 1.88 -11.60
N GLU A 95 -41.20 2.78 -11.06
CA GLU A 95 -41.09 4.24 -11.29
C GLU A 95 -39.79 4.82 -10.71
N LEU A 96 -39.40 4.37 -9.51
CA LEU A 96 -38.19 4.84 -8.83
C LEU A 96 -36.93 4.41 -9.58
N MET A 97 -36.81 3.10 -9.86
CA MET A 97 -35.60 2.51 -10.47
C MET A 97 -35.56 2.65 -11.99
N GLY A 98 -36.73 2.76 -12.62
CA GLY A 98 -36.91 2.80 -14.06
C GLY A 98 -37.03 1.42 -14.69
N LEU A 99 -38.08 1.23 -15.50
CA LEU A 99 -38.36 0.02 -16.25
C LEU A 99 -38.54 0.33 -17.75
N SER A 100 -37.62 -0.19 -18.55
CA SER A 100 -37.70 -0.14 -20.02
C SER A 100 -36.88 -1.27 -20.62
N ASN A 101 -37.32 -1.79 -21.77
CA ASN A 101 -36.54 -2.72 -22.58
C ASN A 101 -36.27 -2.19 -23.99
N ALA A 102 -36.39 -0.87 -24.19
CA ALA A 102 -35.94 -0.21 -25.41
C ALA A 102 -34.43 -0.43 -25.62
N ASP A 103 -33.99 -0.58 -26.87
CA ASP A 103 -32.58 -0.85 -27.18
C ASP A 103 -31.68 0.38 -26.87
N GLN A 104 -32.23 1.59 -26.96
CA GLN A 104 -31.69 2.87 -26.49
C GLN A 104 -32.77 3.66 -25.74
N VAL A 105 -32.83 3.48 -24.41
CA VAL A 105 -33.79 4.22 -23.56
C VAL A 105 -33.69 5.74 -23.67
N ASN A 106 -32.51 6.27 -24.03
CA ASN A 106 -32.25 7.70 -24.21
C ASN A 106 -32.84 8.26 -25.52
N ASP A 107 -33.28 7.41 -26.45
CA ASP A 107 -34.05 7.80 -27.63
C ASP A 107 -35.54 7.56 -27.37
N ARG A 108 -36.31 8.65 -27.28
CA ARG A 108 -37.76 8.60 -27.02
C ARG A 108 -38.57 8.02 -28.18
N SER A 109 -37.99 7.95 -29.38
CA SER A 109 -38.65 7.35 -30.53
C SER A 109 -38.61 5.82 -30.50
N GLU A 110 -37.70 5.23 -29.73
CA GLU A 110 -37.64 3.78 -29.55
C GLU A 110 -38.76 3.27 -28.64
N VAL A 111 -39.36 2.16 -29.06
CA VAL A 111 -40.52 1.58 -28.38
C VAL A 111 -40.06 0.62 -27.29
N SER A 112 -40.42 0.93 -26.04
CA SER A 112 -40.40 -0.03 -24.93
C SER A 112 -41.70 -0.83 -24.95
N SER A 113 -41.65 -2.11 -24.58
CA SER A 113 -42.88 -2.85 -24.32
C SER A 113 -43.56 -2.35 -23.05
N TYR A 114 -42.84 -1.74 -22.10
CA TYR A 114 -43.42 -1.24 -20.87
C TYR A 114 -44.07 0.15 -21.05
N PRO A 115 -45.07 0.52 -20.21
CA PRO A 115 -45.69 1.84 -20.26
C PRO A 115 -44.68 2.99 -20.16
N ALA A 116 -44.92 4.06 -20.93
CA ALA A 116 -44.03 5.22 -20.98
C ALA A 116 -43.81 5.90 -19.62
N SER A 117 -44.77 5.79 -18.68
CA SER A 117 -44.65 6.32 -17.32
C SER A 117 -43.59 5.62 -16.47
N LEU A 118 -43.21 4.38 -16.81
CA LEU A 118 -42.18 3.63 -16.08
C LEU A 118 -40.78 3.82 -16.68
N ARG A 119 -40.67 4.46 -17.85
CA ARG A 119 -39.37 4.73 -18.47
C ARG A 119 -38.54 5.63 -17.55
N PRO A 120 -37.28 5.28 -17.23
CA PRO A 120 -36.42 6.18 -16.45
C PRO A 120 -36.19 7.48 -17.19
N VAL A 121 -36.39 8.63 -16.53
CA VAL A 121 -35.96 9.94 -17.07
C VAL A 121 -34.45 9.91 -17.22
N CYS A 122 -33.95 10.13 -18.44
CA CYS A 122 -32.53 10.06 -18.76
C CYS A 122 -31.86 11.43 -18.56
N ASP A 123 -30.57 11.46 -18.24
CA ASP A 123 -29.76 12.69 -18.16
C ASP A 123 -29.60 13.42 -19.51
N THR A 124 -30.09 12.81 -20.58
CA THR A 124 -30.14 13.33 -21.95
C THR A 124 -31.51 13.89 -22.34
N ASP A 125 -32.54 13.67 -21.51
CA ASP A 125 -33.88 14.18 -21.75
C ASP A 125 -33.94 15.71 -21.58
N PRO A 126 -34.73 16.43 -22.41
CA PRO A 126 -34.86 17.90 -22.31
C PRO A 126 -35.39 18.42 -20.96
N GLU A 127 -36.24 17.65 -20.29
CA GLU A 127 -36.82 17.98 -18.98
C GLU A 127 -35.97 17.53 -17.79
N TYR A 128 -34.83 16.88 -18.04
CA TYR A 128 -33.96 16.42 -16.97
C TYR A 128 -33.46 17.60 -16.14
N ASP A 129 -33.83 17.57 -14.87
CA ASP A 129 -33.42 18.50 -13.84
C ASP A 129 -32.79 17.71 -12.68
N PRO A 130 -31.47 17.84 -12.43
CA PRO A 130 -30.78 17.09 -11.37
C PRO A 130 -31.24 17.47 -9.95
N LEU A 131 -31.95 18.60 -9.78
CA LEU A 131 -32.58 18.96 -8.51
C LEU A 131 -33.90 18.23 -8.29
N LYS A 132 -34.55 17.72 -9.34
CA LYS A 132 -35.84 17.03 -9.26
C LYS A 132 -35.70 15.53 -9.45
N HIS A 133 -34.80 15.12 -10.34
CA HIS A 133 -34.58 13.76 -10.77
C HIS A 133 -33.29 13.24 -10.12
N PRO A 134 -33.38 12.49 -9.01
CA PRO A 134 -32.19 12.08 -8.26
C PRO A 134 -31.26 11.15 -9.05
N PHE A 135 -29.97 11.25 -8.81
CA PHE A 135 -29.08 10.12 -9.09
C PHE A 135 -29.43 8.97 -8.15
N LEU A 136 -29.43 7.74 -8.67
CA LEU A 136 -29.71 6.52 -7.91
C LEU A 136 -28.38 5.88 -7.57
N ALA A 137 -27.96 6.02 -6.32
CA ALA A 137 -26.61 5.73 -5.87
C ALA A 137 -26.59 4.46 -5.00
N GLY A 138 -25.94 3.40 -5.47
CA GLY A 138 -25.68 2.19 -4.69
C GLY A 138 -24.17 2.00 -4.46
N TYR A 139 -23.79 1.05 -3.61
CA TYR A 139 -22.39 0.73 -3.33
C TYR A 139 -22.01 -0.64 -3.89
N ASN A 140 -21.11 -0.70 -4.87
CA ASN A 140 -20.82 -1.92 -5.63
C ASN A 140 -22.07 -2.48 -6.36
N SER A 141 -23.03 -1.60 -6.61
CA SER A 141 -24.37 -1.96 -7.08
C SER A 141 -24.43 -2.37 -8.54
N LEU A 142 -23.47 -1.93 -9.36
CA LEU A 142 -23.41 -2.32 -10.77
C LEU A 142 -23.23 -3.82 -10.95
N ASN A 143 -22.55 -4.50 -10.03
CA ASN A 143 -22.33 -5.94 -10.13
C ASN A 143 -23.57 -6.71 -9.63
N TYR A 144 -23.99 -6.45 -8.39
CA TYR A 144 -25.04 -7.21 -7.70
C TYR A 144 -26.41 -6.52 -7.74
N ASP A 145 -26.62 -5.41 -7.00
CA ASP A 145 -27.95 -4.85 -6.77
C ASP A 145 -28.71 -4.51 -8.06
N MET A 146 -28.06 -3.88 -9.02
CA MET A 146 -28.68 -3.52 -10.30
C MET A 146 -29.01 -4.75 -11.15
N THR A 147 -28.22 -5.81 -11.03
CA THR A 147 -28.47 -7.11 -11.68
C THR A 147 -29.70 -7.78 -11.07
N MET A 148 -29.76 -7.83 -9.73
CA MET A 148 -30.89 -8.35 -8.98
C MET A 148 -32.17 -7.55 -9.23
N LEU A 149 -32.11 -6.22 -9.26
CA LEU A 149 -33.26 -5.37 -9.57
C LEU A 149 -33.77 -5.55 -10.99
N ALA A 150 -32.88 -5.78 -11.96
CA ALA A 150 -33.29 -6.08 -13.32
C ALA A 150 -34.00 -7.45 -13.44
N LEU A 151 -33.57 -8.46 -12.68
CA LEU A 151 -34.25 -9.74 -12.57
C LEU A 151 -35.60 -9.58 -11.87
N TYR A 152 -35.65 -8.87 -10.75
CA TYR A 152 -36.88 -8.57 -10.02
C TYR A 152 -37.93 -7.94 -10.92
N LEU A 153 -37.56 -6.89 -11.66
CA LEU A 153 -38.46 -6.20 -12.57
C LEU A 153 -38.87 -7.08 -13.76
N MET A 154 -37.98 -7.96 -14.24
CA MET A 154 -38.32 -8.90 -15.30
C MET A 154 -39.39 -9.90 -14.83
N GLU A 155 -39.19 -10.53 -13.66
CA GLU A 155 -40.14 -11.51 -13.12
C GLU A 155 -41.48 -10.85 -12.75
N THR A 156 -41.42 -9.65 -12.19
CA THR A 156 -42.61 -8.92 -11.74
C THR A 156 -43.43 -8.32 -12.89
N PHE A 157 -42.77 -7.96 -14.00
CA PHE A 157 -43.40 -7.33 -15.16
C PHE A 157 -43.19 -8.18 -16.42
N PRO A 158 -43.92 -9.30 -16.55
CA PRO A 158 -43.92 -10.08 -17.78
C PRO A 158 -44.46 -9.23 -18.92
N ALA A 159 -43.79 -9.23 -20.07
CA ALA A 159 -44.08 -8.33 -21.19
C ALA A 159 -45.59 -8.25 -21.55
N PRO A 160 -46.08 -7.13 -22.14
CA PRO A 160 -47.51 -6.76 -22.21
C PRO A 160 -48.46 -7.75 -22.89
N HIS A 161 -47.94 -8.75 -23.60
CA HIS A 161 -48.71 -9.78 -24.28
C HIS A 161 -49.37 -10.78 -23.30
N SER A 162 -49.13 -10.65 -21.99
CA SER A 162 -49.64 -11.50 -20.91
C SER A 162 -51.04 -11.11 -20.38
N GLY A 163 -51.58 -9.94 -20.75
CA GLY A 163 -52.89 -9.45 -20.30
C GLY A 163 -52.93 -8.86 -18.88
N ARG A 164 -51.80 -8.83 -18.15
CA ARG A 164 -51.61 -8.10 -16.88
C ARG A 164 -50.24 -7.43 -16.85
N LEU A 165 -50.19 -6.16 -16.44
CA LEU A 165 -48.93 -5.39 -16.37
C LEU A 165 -48.03 -5.85 -15.22
N VAL A 166 -48.61 -6.20 -14.08
CA VAL A 166 -47.90 -6.64 -12.87
C VAL A 166 -48.31 -8.06 -12.51
N GLN A 167 -47.32 -8.91 -12.32
CA GLN A 167 -47.42 -10.26 -11.77
C GLN A 167 -46.35 -10.39 -10.68
N PRO A 168 -46.67 -10.12 -9.39
CA PRO A 168 -45.68 -10.12 -8.33
C PRO A 168 -44.90 -11.44 -8.27
N THR A 169 -43.57 -11.35 -8.22
CA THR A 169 -42.66 -12.47 -7.94
C THR A 169 -42.70 -12.88 -6.45
N THR A 170 -41.90 -13.86 -6.06
CA THR A 170 -41.72 -14.31 -4.67
C THR A 170 -40.29 -14.03 -4.19
N ALA A 171 -40.11 -13.88 -2.89
CA ALA A 171 -38.79 -13.71 -2.31
C ALA A 171 -37.92 -14.95 -2.55
N ARG A 172 -38.51 -16.15 -2.50
CA ARG A 172 -37.84 -17.40 -2.87
C ARG A 172 -37.30 -17.40 -4.30
N GLU A 173 -38.08 -16.93 -5.26
CA GLU A 173 -37.63 -16.85 -6.67
C GLU A 173 -36.46 -15.88 -6.83
N MET A 174 -36.52 -14.72 -6.17
CA MET A 174 -35.38 -13.81 -6.10
C MET A 174 -34.16 -14.46 -5.46
N ARG A 175 -34.37 -15.30 -4.44
CA ARG A 175 -33.29 -16.03 -3.80
C ARG A 175 -32.62 -17.05 -4.72
N GLU A 176 -33.39 -17.78 -5.52
CA GLU A 176 -32.84 -18.72 -6.50
C GLU A 176 -31.93 -18.02 -7.52
N HIS A 177 -32.28 -16.79 -7.92
CA HIS A 177 -31.39 -15.97 -8.74
C HIS A 177 -30.12 -15.56 -8.00
N ASN A 178 -30.25 -15.05 -6.77
CA ASN A 178 -29.11 -14.70 -5.92
C ASN A 178 -28.11 -15.86 -5.83
N ASP A 179 -28.59 -17.08 -5.53
CA ASP A 179 -27.72 -18.23 -5.32
C ASP A 179 -26.96 -18.61 -6.61
N LYS A 180 -27.61 -18.52 -7.77
CA LYS A 180 -26.93 -18.71 -9.07
C LYS A 180 -25.88 -17.64 -9.33
N LEU A 181 -26.14 -16.37 -8.98
CA LEU A 181 -25.16 -15.30 -9.11
C LEU A 181 -23.90 -15.60 -8.29
N PHE A 182 -24.03 -16.01 -7.03
CA PHE A 182 -22.89 -16.31 -6.15
C PHE A 182 -22.20 -17.63 -6.46
N ASN A 183 -22.93 -18.65 -6.92
CA ASN A 183 -22.36 -19.98 -7.19
C ASN A 183 -21.71 -20.08 -8.58
N GLU A 184 -22.28 -19.42 -9.60
CA GLU A 184 -21.88 -19.59 -11.00
C GLU A 184 -21.24 -18.33 -11.61
N HIS A 185 -21.51 -17.14 -11.06
CA HIS A 185 -21.16 -15.86 -11.70
C HIS A 185 -20.50 -14.84 -10.75
N ILE A 186 -19.91 -15.25 -9.63
CA ILE A 186 -19.41 -14.34 -8.57
C ILE A 186 -18.45 -13.25 -9.07
N GLU A 187 -17.59 -13.57 -10.03
CA GLU A 187 -16.61 -12.64 -10.62
C GLU A 187 -17.28 -11.58 -11.52
N TYR A 188 -18.40 -11.91 -12.17
CA TYR A 188 -19.15 -11.02 -13.04
C TYR A 188 -20.63 -11.40 -13.09
N MET A 189 -21.37 -10.96 -12.08
CA MET A 189 -22.79 -11.29 -11.89
C MET A 189 -23.69 -10.86 -13.05
N PRO A 190 -23.49 -9.71 -13.73
CA PRO A 190 -24.29 -9.37 -14.91
C PRO A 190 -24.19 -10.37 -16.06
N GLY A 191 -23.15 -11.22 -16.08
CA GLY A 191 -23.01 -12.30 -17.06
C GLY A 191 -24.18 -13.30 -17.03
N TYR A 192 -24.83 -13.47 -15.88
CA TYR A 192 -26.01 -14.31 -15.71
C TYR A 192 -27.20 -13.88 -16.57
N LEU A 193 -27.34 -12.58 -16.85
CA LEU A 193 -28.49 -12.04 -17.59
C LEU A 193 -28.45 -12.38 -19.10
N GLY A 194 -27.29 -12.82 -19.60
CA GLY A 194 -27.01 -12.88 -21.03
C GLY A 194 -26.94 -11.50 -21.67
N TRP A 195 -26.57 -11.42 -22.95
CA TRP A 195 -26.47 -10.13 -23.64
C TRP A 195 -27.85 -9.59 -24.07
N ASP A 196 -28.69 -10.42 -24.68
CA ASP A 196 -29.99 -10.02 -25.23
C ASP A 196 -31.20 -10.43 -24.37
N GLY A 197 -30.95 -10.91 -23.15
CA GLY A 197 -32.00 -11.32 -22.22
C GLY A 197 -32.91 -10.15 -21.79
N PRO A 198 -34.19 -10.38 -21.44
CA PRO A 198 -35.10 -9.31 -20.99
C PRO A 198 -34.55 -8.49 -19.81
N ALA A 199 -34.05 -9.15 -18.76
CA ALA A 199 -33.39 -8.48 -17.64
C ALA A 199 -32.14 -7.70 -18.08
N ALA A 200 -31.36 -8.21 -19.04
CA ALA A 200 -30.19 -7.51 -19.57
C ALA A 200 -30.57 -6.19 -20.25
N LYS A 201 -31.71 -6.15 -20.98
CA LYS A 201 -32.25 -4.92 -21.57
C LYS A 201 -32.72 -3.93 -20.50
N ILE A 202 -33.39 -4.39 -19.45
CA ILE A 202 -33.79 -3.56 -18.29
C ILE A 202 -32.56 -2.94 -17.63
N ARG A 203 -31.57 -3.75 -17.29
CA ARG A 203 -30.30 -3.29 -16.70
C ARG A 203 -29.58 -2.29 -17.61
N ARG A 204 -29.58 -2.54 -18.92
CA ARG A 204 -29.00 -1.63 -19.92
C ARG A 204 -29.73 -0.29 -19.93
N ALA A 205 -31.07 -0.28 -19.89
CA ALA A 205 -31.84 0.95 -19.78
C ALA A 205 -31.50 1.73 -18.50
N MET A 206 -31.37 1.06 -17.35
CA MET A 206 -30.94 1.69 -16.10
C MET A 206 -29.57 2.39 -16.26
N MET A 207 -28.56 1.69 -16.77
CA MET A 207 -27.23 2.27 -17.00
C MET A 207 -27.25 3.42 -18.03
N HIS A 208 -27.95 3.22 -19.15
CA HIS A 208 -28.00 4.19 -20.24
C HIS A 208 -28.79 5.45 -19.93
N SER A 209 -29.64 5.41 -18.88
CA SER A 209 -30.28 6.61 -18.34
C SER A 209 -29.28 7.65 -17.83
N GLY A 210 -28.05 7.23 -17.50
CA GLY A 210 -27.00 8.10 -16.95
C GLY A 210 -27.23 8.52 -15.49
N ARG A 211 -28.28 8.03 -14.83
CA ARG A 211 -28.63 8.39 -13.44
C ARG A 211 -28.29 7.34 -12.41
N HIS A 212 -28.14 6.08 -12.80
CA HIS A 212 -27.66 5.03 -11.91
C HIS A 212 -26.15 5.17 -11.70
N LEU A 213 -25.72 5.15 -10.44
CA LEU A 213 -24.36 5.45 -10.02
C LEU A 213 -23.86 4.40 -9.03
N ASP A 214 -22.72 3.78 -9.32
CA ASP A 214 -21.97 2.98 -8.35
C ASP A 214 -20.94 3.87 -7.63
N VAL A 215 -21.22 4.18 -6.37
CA VAL A 215 -20.39 5.07 -5.54
C VAL A 215 -19.01 4.48 -5.28
N ALA A 216 -18.87 3.14 -5.20
CA ALA A 216 -17.59 2.49 -4.94
C ALA A 216 -16.56 2.85 -6.03
N ARG A 217 -17.02 3.05 -7.28
CA ARG A 217 -16.18 3.40 -8.44
C ARG A 217 -15.70 4.85 -8.48
N LEU A 218 -16.24 5.72 -7.62
CA LEU A 218 -15.75 7.09 -7.50
C LEU A 218 -14.42 7.15 -6.73
N ASN A 219 -14.09 6.11 -5.95
CA ASN A 219 -12.81 5.96 -5.29
C ASN A 219 -12.01 4.83 -5.93
N GLU A 220 -11.38 5.12 -7.07
CA GLU A 220 -10.68 4.12 -7.91
C GLU A 220 -9.60 3.32 -7.14
N LEU A 221 -9.00 3.92 -6.11
CA LEU A 221 -7.97 3.30 -5.27
C LEU A 221 -8.49 2.27 -4.27
N GLN A 222 -9.77 2.39 -3.87
CA GLN A 222 -10.38 1.54 -2.83
C GLN A 222 -11.70 0.91 -3.31
N THR A 223 -11.91 0.78 -4.62
CA THR A 223 -13.14 0.23 -5.24
C THR A 223 -13.55 -1.15 -4.73
N LYS A 224 -12.57 -1.96 -4.28
CA LYS A 224 -12.78 -3.32 -3.78
C LYS A 224 -12.96 -3.40 -2.27
N VAL A 225 -12.91 -2.27 -1.56
CA VAL A 225 -13.10 -2.24 -0.12
C VAL A 225 -14.59 -2.22 0.20
N SER A 226 -15.01 -2.97 1.22
CA SER A 226 -16.41 -2.97 1.66
C SER A 226 -16.81 -1.64 2.28
N LEU A 227 -18.09 -1.28 2.11
CA LEU A 227 -18.68 -0.06 2.69
C LEU A 227 -18.41 0.02 4.20
N LYS A 228 -18.69 -1.07 4.93
CA LYS A 228 -18.52 -1.15 6.40
C LYS A 228 -17.10 -0.82 6.86
N ARG A 229 -16.07 -1.24 6.12
CA ARG A 229 -14.67 -0.91 6.45
C ARG A 229 -14.39 0.58 6.31
N LEU A 230 -14.90 1.22 5.26
CA LEU A 230 -14.75 2.66 5.04
C LEU A 230 -15.55 3.48 6.04
N LEU A 231 -16.76 3.04 6.38
CA LEU A 231 -17.57 3.64 7.45
C LEU A 231 -16.84 3.56 8.80
N GLY A 232 -16.27 2.39 9.10
CA GLY A 232 -15.43 2.16 10.27
C GLY A 232 -14.31 3.19 10.38
N MET A 233 -13.53 3.36 9.31
CA MET A 233 -12.44 4.34 9.25
C MET A 233 -12.91 5.78 9.51
N LEU A 234 -14.10 6.14 9.04
CA LEU A 234 -14.67 7.47 9.24
C LEU A 234 -15.37 7.63 10.61
N GLY A 235 -15.34 6.63 11.49
CA GLY A 235 -16.01 6.69 12.79
C GLY A 235 -17.53 6.51 12.72
N ARG A 236 -18.08 6.07 11.58
CA ARG A 236 -19.51 5.82 11.39
C ARG A 236 -19.91 4.45 11.91
N GLN A 237 -21.21 4.21 12.02
CA GLN A 237 -21.74 2.92 12.48
C GLN A 237 -21.25 1.77 11.59
N ILE A 238 -20.77 0.70 12.22
CA ILE A 238 -20.48 -0.59 11.59
C ILE A 238 -21.58 -1.53 12.07
N LYS A 239 -22.61 -1.70 11.26
CA LYS A 239 -23.69 -2.64 11.56
C LYS A 239 -23.57 -3.83 10.64
N GLU A 240 -23.50 -5.03 11.22
CA GLU A 240 -23.71 -6.31 10.54
C GLU A 240 -24.85 -7.03 11.26
N SER A 241 -25.60 -7.86 10.54
CA SER A 241 -26.61 -8.70 11.17
C SER A 241 -26.16 -10.15 11.13
N ASP A 242 -26.17 -10.79 12.30
CA ASP A 242 -25.86 -12.21 12.47
C ASP A 242 -26.94 -13.10 11.83
N LYS A 243 -28.11 -12.51 11.51
CA LYS A 243 -29.29 -13.16 10.90
C LYS A 243 -29.35 -13.02 9.38
N LEU A 244 -28.37 -12.34 8.77
CA LEU A 244 -28.24 -12.20 7.31
C LEU A 244 -27.41 -13.34 6.69
N SER A 245 -27.23 -14.46 7.41
CA SER A 245 -26.67 -15.65 6.77
C SER A 245 -27.58 -16.07 5.63
N HIS A 246 -26.97 -16.51 4.53
CA HIS A 246 -27.63 -16.75 3.27
C HIS A 246 -28.93 -17.59 3.46
N ASP A 247 -28.99 -18.58 4.35
CA ASP A 247 -30.16 -19.46 4.40
C ASP A 247 -31.20 -19.11 5.47
N THR A 248 -31.14 -17.90 6.04
CA THR A 248 -32.02 -17.49 7.14
C THR A 248 -33.45 -17.22 6.64
N SER A 249 -34.44 -17.86 7.28
CA SER A 249 -35.87 -17.58 7.10
C SER A 249 -36.38 -16.66 8.21
N ILE A 250 -37.15 -15.62 7.86
CA ILE A 250 -37.71 -14.67 8.82
C ILE A 250 -39.08 -15.14 9.31
N ALA A 251 -39.15 -15.55 10.57
CA ALA A 251 -40.38 -16.02 11.20
C ALA A 251 -41.08 -14.98 12.07
N ALA A 252 -40.34 -14.03 12.66
CA ALA A 252 -40.86 -13.01 13.57
C ALA A 252 -40.86 -11.61 12.96
N ILE A 253 -41.81 -10.77 13.38
CA ILE A 253 -41.94 -9.40 12.87
C ILE A 253 -40.77 -8.51 13.30
N GLU A 254 -40.23 -8.77 14.48
CA GLU A 254 -39.07 -8.07 15.03
C GLU A 254 -37.81 -8.33 14.19
N ASP A 255 -37.66 -9.55 13.67
CA ASP A 255 -36.55 -9.92 12.79
C ASP A 255 -36.66 -9.20 11.42
N LEU A 256 -37.88 -9.06 10.90
CA LEU A 256 -38.13 -8.25 9.70
C LEU A 256 -37.77 -6.77 9.95
N TYR A 257 -38.12 -6.20 11.11
CA TYR A 257 -37.76 -4.82 11.43
C TYR A 257 -36.27 -4.63 11.60
N GLU A 258 -35.55 -5.61 12.15
CA GLU A 258 -34.08 -5.58 12.25
C GLU A 258 -33.43 -5.56 10.86
N LEU A 259 -33.91 -6.41 9.94
CA LEU A 259 -33.47 -6.46 8.54
C LEU A 259 -33.72 -5.13 7.82
N LEU A 260 -34.93 -4.59 7.90
CA LEU A 260 -35.27 -3.33 7.25
C LEU A 260 -34.44 -2.17 7.81
N ALA A 261 -34.24 -2.13 9.14
CA ALA A 261 -33.39 -1.13 9.77
C ALA A 261 -31.90 -1.29 9.43
N TYR A 262 -31.45 -2.50 9.09
CA TYR A 262 -30.11 -2.76 8.57
C TYR A 262 -29.90 -2.15 7.18
N ASN A 263 -30.81 -2.33 6.22
CA ASN A 263 -30.68 -1.67 4.91
C ASN A 263 -30.71 -0.15 5.00
N VAL A 264 -31.47 0.40 5.95
CA VAL A 264 -31.43 1.84 6.24
C VAL A 264 -30.04 2.27 6.72
N SER A 265 -29.37 1.46 7.55
CA SER A 265 -28.01 1.73 8.03
C SER A 265 -27.01 1.81 6.87
N ASP A 266 -27.10 0.92 5.88
CA ASP A 266 -26.23 0.95 4.70
C ASP A 266 -26.49 2.15 3.80
N CYS A 267 -27.76 2.49 3.55
CA CYS A 267 -28.11 3.67 2.77
C CYS A 267 -27.67 4.98 3.46
N LEU A 268 -27.87 5.08 4.78
CA LEU A 268 -27.42 6.21 5.58
C LEU A 268 -25.89 6.31 5.58
N GLY A 269 -25.20 5.19 5.83
CA GLY A 269 -23.76 5.11 5.80
C GLY A 269 -23.19 5.50 4.44
N LEU A 270 -23.77 4.99 3.35
CA LEU A 270 -23.39 5.35 1.99
C LEU A 270 -23.55 6.85 1.72
N ALA A 271 -24.67 7.45 2.15
CA ALA A 271 -24.89 8.88 2.03
C ALA A 271 -23.82 9.69 2.79
N GLN A 272 -23.43 9.23 3.99
CA GLN A 272 -22.38 9.86 4.78
C GLN A 272 -20.98 9.67 4.15
N LEU A 273 -20.68 8.50 3.59
CA LEU A 273 -19.43 8.23 2.87
C LEU A 273 -19.31 9.12 1.63
N PHE A 274 -20.40 9.27 0.87
CA PHE A 274 -20.44 10.06 -0.36
C PHE A 274 -20.07 11.54 -0.13
N GLN A 275 -20.37 12.08 1.06
CA GLN A 275 -19.98 13.46 1.44
C GLN A 275 -18.46 13.65 1.55
N HIS A 276 -17.70 12.56 1.75
CA HIS A 276 -16.25 12.67 1.86
C HIS A 276 -15.65 13.14 0.51
N PRO A 277 -14.66 14.06 0.51
CA PRO A 277 -14.08 14.62 -0.72
C PRO A 277 -13.56 13.57 -1.73
N ALA A 278 -13.12 12.40 -1.26
CA ALA A 278 -12.71 11.29 -2.13
C ALA A 278 -13.83 10.77 -3.06
N TYR A 279 -15.11 11.02 -2.73
CA TYR A 279 -16.27 10.62 -3.52
C TYR A 279 -16.92 11.84 -4.17
N ALA A 280 -17.36 12.82 -3.38
CA ALA A 280 -18.04 14.02 -3.89
C ALA A 280 -17.21 14.80 -4.92
N SER A 281 -15.92 15.03 -4.67
CA SER A 281 -15.06 15.76 -5.62
C SER A 281 -14.83 14.96 -6.90
N ASN A 282 -14.78 13.62 -6.82
CA ASN A 282 -14.67 12.76 -8.01
C ASN A 282 -15.98 12.71 -8.82
N PHE A 283 -17.13 12.80 -8.16
CA PHE A 283 -18.42 13.00 -8.83
C PHE A 283 -18.39 14.33 -9.61
N ASP A 284 -18.07 15.45 -8.95
CA ASP A 284 -18.03 16.79 -9.56
C ASP A 284 -17.08 16.84 -10.75
N LEU A 285 -15.90 16.25 -10.57
CA LEU A 285 -14.87 16.11 -11.58
C LEU A 285 -15.40 15.39 -12.83
N LYS A 286 -15.95 14.18 -12.67
CA LYS A 286 -16.40 13.35 -13.80
C LYS A 286 -17.67 13.89 -14.43
N ALA A 287 -18.59 14.47 -13.65
CA ALA A 287 -19.73 15.23 -14.18
C ALA A 287 -19.27 16.43 -15.01
N GLY A 288 -18.25 17.15 -14.55
CA GLY A 288 -17.57 18.23 -15.29
C GLY A 288 -17.02 17.75 -16.64
N LEU A 289 -16.33 16.61 -16.66
CA LEU A 289 -15.80 16.03 -17.90
C LEU A 289 -16.89 15.63 -18.89
N LEU A 290 -17.99 15.02 -18.43
CA LEU A 290 -19.14 14.70 -19.28
C LEU A 290 -19.76 15.96 -19.91
N ALA A 291 -19.83 17.05 -19.15
CA ALA A 291 -20.38 18.32 -19.61
C ALA A 291 -19.44 19.05 -20.58
N GLN A 292 -18.13 18.99 -20.35
CA GLN A 292 -17.10 19.67 -21.15
C GLN A 292 -16.84 18.95 -22.49
N TYR A 293 -16.85 17.61 -22.50
CA TYR A 293 -16.47 16.80 -23.66
C TYR A 293 -17.68 15.99 -24.15
N SER A 294 -18.43 16.56 -25.09
CA SER A 294 -19.69 15.99 -25.60
C SER A 294 -19.55 14.56 -26.17
N GLU A 295 -18.40 14.24 -26.76
CA GLU A 295 -18.03 12.93 -27.31
C GLU A 295 -18.05 11.79 -26.28
N THR A 296 -18.01 12.14 -24.98
CA THR A 296 -18.17 11.16 -23.89
C THR A 296 -19.59 10.59 -23.84
N VAL A 297 -20.57 11.33 -24.36
CA VAL A 297 -21.98 10.92 -24.37
C VAL A 297 -22.50 10.74 -25.80
N TYR A 298 -22.06 11.57 -26.75
CA TYR A 298 -22.63 11.67 -28.10
C TYR A 298 -21.67 11.21 -29.20
N ALA A 299 -22.22 10.58 -30.24
CA ALA A 299 -21.52 10.25 -31.46
C ALA A 299 -21.40 11.49 -32.39
N LYS A 300 -20.63 11.38 -33.47
CA LYS A 300 -20.37 12.49 -34.41
C LYS A 300 -21.65 13.05 -35.06
N ASN A 301 -22.66 12.21 -35.22
CA ASN A 301 -23.99 12.56 -35.74
C ASN A 301 -24.93 13.18 -34.67
N GLY A 302 -24.49 13.33 -33.43
CA GLY A 302 -25.27 13.88 -32.32
C GLY A 302 -26.17 12.87 -31.59
N SER A 303 -26.24 11.60 -32.01
CA SER A 303 -26.98 10.58 -31.27
C SER A 303 -26.23 10.18 -30.00
N VAL A 304 -26.94 9.72 -28.97
CA VAL A 304 -26.29 9.16 -27.78
C VAL A 304 -25.55 7.88 -28.16
N ARG A 305 -24.38 7.68 -27.58
CA ARG A 305 -23.53 6.53 -27.87
C ARG A 305 -24.03 5.28 -27.16
N ARG A 306 -23.93 4.13 -27.85
CA ARG A 306 -24.11 2.81 -27.22
C ARG A 306 -23.02 2.50 -26.19
N ASP A 307 -21.85 3.10 -26.34
CA ASP A 307 -20.71 3.00 -25.44
C ASP A 307 -20.46 4.33 -24.70
N ARG A 308 -21.56 5.07 -24.40
CA ARG A 308 -21.50 6.32 -23.63
C ARG A 308 -20.84 6.12 -22.28
N LEU A 309 -20.17 7.15 -21.80
CA LEU A 309 -19.65 7.20 -20.44
C LEU A 309 -20.70 7.72 -19.46
N THR A 310 -20.50 7.35 -18.21
CA THR A 310 -21.28 7.73 -17.02
C THR A 310 -20.31 8.22 -15.94
N ILE A 311 -20.83 8.86 -14.88
CA ILE A 311 -20.00 9.47 -13.83
C ILE A 311 -19.11 8.44 -13.11
N ASP A 312 -19.55 7.19 -12.99
CA ASP A 312 -18.78 6.08 -12.42
C ASP A 312 -17.91 5.31 -13.44
N SER A 313 -17.77 5.82 -14.67
CA SER A 313 -16.78 5.32 -15.62
C SER A 313 -15.36 5.61 -15.14
N SER A 314 -14.42 4.71 -15.44
CA SER A 314 -13.02 4.88 -15.02
C SER A 314 -12.37 6.08 -15.71
N SER A 315 -11.42 6.69 -15.01
CA SER A 315 -10.65 7.83 -15.54
C SER A 315 -9.95 7.49 -16.85
N ALA A 316 -9.45 6.25 -16.99
CA ALA A 316 -8.87 5.74 -18.23
C ALA A 316 -9.85 5.76 -19.43
N LYS A 317 -11.13 5.41 -19.20
CA LYS A 317 -12.17 5.46 -20.25
C LYS A 317 -12.46 6.90 -20.68
N PHE A 318 -12.56 7.82 -19.71
CA PHE A 318 -12.71 9.25 -20.01
C PHE A 318 -11.58 9.75 -20.88
N VAL A 319 -10.33 9.49 -20.50
CA VAL A 319 -9.17 9.97 -21.25
C VAL A 319 -9.10 9.37 -22.65
N GLY A 320 -9.27 8.05 -22.77
CA GLY A 320 -9.28 7.40 -24.09
C GLY A 320 -10.34 8.00 -25.01
N ARG A 321 -11.53 8.30 -24.49
CA ARG A 321 -12.61 8.92 -25.26
C ARG A 321 -12.33 10.38 -25.62
N ILE A 322 -11.75 11.16 -24.72
CA ILE A 322 -11.48 12.59 -24.94
C ILE A 322 -10.35 12.79 -25.96
N LEU A 323 -9.31 11.96 -25.92
CA LEU A 323 -8.16 12.05 -26.82
C LEU A 323 -8.38 11.33 -28.16
N ALA A 324 -9.17 10.25 -28.15
CA ALA A 324 -9.45 9.41 -29.32
C ALA A 324 -10.95 9.02 -29.39
N PRO A 325 -11.84 9.98 -29.72
CA PRO A 325 -13.29 9.77 -29.62
C PRO A 325 -13.90 8.81 -30.65
N TYR A 326 -13.28 8.70 -31.83
CA TYR A 326 -13.84 7.99 -32.97
C TYR A 326 -12.92 6.89 -33.49
N THR A 327 -11.64 7.20 -33.72
CA THR A 327 -10.63 6.24 -34.19
C THR A 327 -9.50 6.11 -33.15
N SER A 328 -8.98 4.90 -32.98
CA SER A 328 -7.85 4.64 -32.08
C SER A 328 -6.58 5.34 -32.57
N LEU A 329 -5.72 5.76 -31.65
CA LEU A 329 -4.39 6.26 -31.96
C LEU A 329 -3.39 5.11 -32.15
N ASN A 330 -2.40 5.36 -33.00
CA ASN A 330 -1.37 4.39 -33.33
C ASN A 330 -0.17 4.50 -32.37
N ASP A 331 0.43 3.35 -32.05
CA ASP A 331 1.73 3.27 -31.38
C ASP A 331 2.89 3.45 -32.37
N ILE A 332 4.12 3.51 -31.85
CA ILE A 332 5.35 3.38 -32.64
C ILE A 332 5.70 1.92 -32.87
N GLU A 333 6.39 1.65 -33.98
CA GLU A 333 6.86 0.32 -34.36
C GLU A 333 7.64 -0.38 -33.24
N ALA A 334 8.56 0.31 -32.58
CA ALA A 334 9.35 -0.27 -31.49
C ALA A 334 9.72 0.80 -30.46
N VAL A 335 10.13 0.37 -29.26
CA VAL A 335 10.69 1.28 -28.25
C VAL A 335 11.87 2.04 -28.84
N SER A 336 11.88 3.37 -28.66
CA SER A 336 12.91 4.26 -29.17
C SER A 336 13.25 5.32 -28.14
N PHE A 337 14.54 5.57 -27.93
CA PHE A 337 15.00 6.65 -27.05
C PHE A 337 15.33 7.95 -27.79
N LEU A 338 14.89 8.06 -29.05
CA LEU A 338 14.99 9.30 -29.81
C LEU A 338 14.00 10.35 -29.27
N TYR A 339 14.54 11.49 -28.85
CA TYR A 339 13.77 12.57 -28.22
C TYR A 339 14.31 13.95 -28.63
N PRO A 340 13.43 14.98 -28.75
CA PRO A 340 11.97 14.87 -28.76
C PRO A 340 11.47 14.20 -30.06
N ALA A 341 10.16 14.16 -30.31
CA ALA A 341 9.64 13.74 -31.61
C ALA A 341 10.21 14.64 -32.73
N LYS A 342 10.40 14.08 -33.93
CA LYS A 342 11.06 14.78 -35.06
C LYS A 342 10.40 16.14 -35.34
N GLU A 343 9.08 16.17 -35.41
CA GLU A 343 8.33 17.39 -35.70
C GLU A 343 8.50 18.43 -34.58
N VAL A 344 8.55 17.98 -33.31
CA VAL A 344 8.78 18.88 -32.16
C VAL A 344 10.20 19.42 -32.17
N ALA A 345 11.19 18.60 -32.56
CA ALA A 345 12.58 19.04 -32.71
C ALA A 345 12.69 20.12 -33.80
N GLU A 346 12.03 19.92 -34.94
CA GLU A 346 11.95 20.89 -36.05
C GLU A 346 11.25 22.19 -35.62
N GLU A 347 10.11 22.10 -34.90
CA GLU A 347 9.36 23.24 -34.37
C GLU A 347 10.20 24.08 -33.37
N GLN A 348 11.04 23.43 -32.57
CA GLN A 348 11.90 24.09 -31.56
C GLN A 348 13.28 24.50 -32.09
N GLY A 349 13.64 24.09 -33.31
CA GLY A 349 14.96 24.36 -33.89
C GLY A 349 16.11 23.60 -33.21
N ILE A 350 15.83 22.43 -32.64
CA ILE A 350 16.81 21.56 -31.98
C ILE A 350 16.96 20.23 -32.74
N SER A 351 18.06 19.50 -32.49
CA SER A 351 18.27 18.17 -33.07
C SER A 351 17.66 17.08 -32.20
N GLN A 352 17.14 16.04 -32.85
CA GLN A 352 16.71 14.82 -32.15
C GLN A 352 17.94 14.04 -31.68
N VAL A 353 17.95 13.58 -30.42
CA VAL A 353 19.05 12.83 -29.81
C VAL A 353 18.56 11.52 -29.23
N ASN A 354 19.43 10.50 -29.17
CA ASN A 354 19.16 9.29 -28.41
C ASN A 354 19.53 9.54 -26.94
N VAL A 355 18.53 9.63 -26.06
CA VAL A 355 18.73 10.02 -24.65
C VAL A 355 19.66 9.04 -23.91
N LEU A 356 19.63 7.75 -24.25
CA LEU A 356 20.51 6.77 -23.64
C LEU A 356 21.97 6.99 -24.06
N ASP A 357 22.23 7.30 -25.34
CA ASP A 357 23.58 7.65 -25.81
C ASP A 357 24.09 8.93 -25.15
N GLU A 358 23.24 9.96 -25.04
CA GLU A 358 23.58 11.21 -24.36
C GLU A 358 23.94 11.01 -22.89
N CYS A 359 23.26 10.12 -22.19
CA CYS A 359 23.59 9.75 -20.81
C CYS A 359 24.90 8.97 -20.70
N VAL A 360 25.20 8.09 -21.67
CA VAL A 360 26.49 7.38 -21.75
C VAL A 360 27.63 8.36 -21.99
N GLN A 361 27.50 9.23 -22.99
CA GLN A 361 28.50 10.25 -23.29
C GLN A 361 28.74 11.16 -22.08
N PHE A 362 27.67 11.64 -21.44
CA PHE A 362 27.77 12.45 -20.24
C PHE A 362 28.52 11.74 -19.10
N PHE A 363 28.26 10.45 -18.87
CA PHE A 363 28.94 9.67 -17.84
C PHE A 363 30.43 9.46 -18.16
N GLU A 364 30.74 9.13 -19.42
CA GLU A 364 32.10 8.90 -19.88
C GLU A 364 32.96 10.17 -19.81
N ASP A 365 32.37 11.32 -20.15
CA ASP A 365 33.06 12.61 -20.14
C ASP A 365 33.31 13.19 -18.73
N ASN A 366 32.43 12.89 -17.77
CA ASN A 366 32.43 13.59 -16.47
C ASN A 366 32.76 12.70 -15.26
N VAL A 367 32.65 11.38 -15.39
CA VAL A 367 32.83 10.43 -14.27
C VAL A 367 33.91 9.39 -14.59
N ALA A 368 33.67 8.56 -15.59
CA ALA A 368 34.51 7.39 -15.85
C ALA A 368 34.61 7.11 -17.36
N PRO A 369 35.78 7.36 -17.98
CA PRO A 369 35.95 7.06 -19.40
C PRO A 369 35.85 5.55 -19.65
N ASP A 370 35.47 5.17 -20.87
CA ASP A 370 35.39 3.76 -21.28
C ASP A 370 36.79 3.09 -21.16
N PRO A 371 36.97 2.11 -20.27
CA PRO A 371 38.26 1.46 -20.07
C PRO A 371 38.78 0.71 -21.31
N ALA A 372 37.90 0.39 -22.27
CA ALA A 372 38.30 -0.21 -23.54
C ALA A 372 38.90 0.82 -24.50
N ARG A 373 38.50 2.09 -24.38
CA ARG A 373 38.99 3.21 -25.21
C ARG A 373 40.11 4.00 -24.54
N ASP A 374 40.13 4.07 -23.20
CA ASP A 374 41.12 4.77 -22.40
C ASP A 374 41.84 3.82 -21.41
N PRO A 375 43.06 3.35 -21.76
CA PRO A 375 43.87 2.50 -20.87
C PRO A 375 44.33 3.18 -19.58
N SER A 376 44.19 4.51 -19.46
CA SER A 376 44.55 5.26 -18.26
C SER A 376 43.45 5.27 -17.19
N ALA A 377 42.27 4.71 -17.49
CA ALA A 377 41.17 4.60 -16.54
C ALA A 377 41.60 3.88 -15.26
N THR A 378 41.35 4.52 -14.12
CA THR A 378 41.65 3.96 -12.80
C THR A 378 40.76 2.74 -12.49
N PRO A 379 41.13 1.87 -11.53
CA PRO A 379 40.26 0.78 -11.11
C PRO A 379 38.88 1.23 -10.62
N ALA A 380 38.80 2.39 -9.96
CA ALA A 380 37.54 2.99 -9.52
C ALA A 380 36.66 3.41 -10.70
N GLN A 381 37.25 4.10 -11.70
CA GLN A 381 36.55 4.46 -12.93
C GLN A 381 36.08 3.22 -13.70
N ALA A 382 36.93 2.19 -13.82
CA ALA A 382 36.55 0.94 -14.49
C ALA A 382 35.40 0.22 -13.76
N GLN A 383 35.30 0.34 -12.44
CA GLN A 383 34.18 -0.20 -11.67
C GLN A 383 32.91 0.64 -11.84
N ALA A 384 33.01 1.96 -11.77
CA ALA A 384 31.88 2.88 -11.97
C ALA A 384 31.27 2.73 -13.37
N HIS A 385 32.10 2.72 -14.41
CA HIS A 385 31.69 2.47 -15.80
C HIS A 385 30.98 1.12 -15.93
N ARG A 386 31.56 0.05 -15.37
CA ARG A 386 30.93 -1.28 -15.40
C ARG A 386 29.54 -1.29 -14.74
N GLN A 387 29.36 -0.61 -13.61
CA GLN A 387 28.06 -0.55 -12.93
C GLN A 387 27.02 0.19 -13.77
N PHE A 388 27.37 1.36 -14.31
CA PHE A 388 26.46 2.12 -15.16
C PHE A 388 26.10 1.34 -16.44
N MET A 389 27.07 0.70 -17.07
CA MET A 389 26.86 -0.10 -18.29
C MET A 389 25.93 -1.30 -18.09
N GLN A 390 25.75 -1.82 -16.86
CA GLN A 390 24.75 -2.85 -16.60
C GLN A 390 23.31 -2.36 -16.83
N VAL A 391 23.03 -1.09 -16.52
CA VAL A 391 21.75 -0.44 -16.79
C VAL A 391 21.63 -0.13 -18.28
N VAL A 392 22.68 0.42 -18.89
CA VAL A 392 22.70 0.73 -20.33
C VAL A 392 22.42 -0.52 -21.16
N ASN A 393 23.09 -1.64 -20.87
CA ASN A 393 22.87 -2.91 -21.56
C ASN A 393 21.43 -3.42 -21.40
N TYR A 394 20.83 -3.23 -20.22
CA TYR A 394 19.44 -3.59 -20.01
C TYR A 394 18.49 -2.73 -20.87
N TYR A 395 18.65 -1.41 -20.89
CA TYR A 395 17.82 -0.55 -21.73
C TYR A 395 18.07 -0.75 -23.23
N ARG A 396 19.31 -1.02 -23.67
CA ARG A 396 19.61 -1.42 -25.05
C ARG A 396 18.94 -2.74 -25.45
N SER A 397 18.68 -3.65 -24.51
CA SER A 397 17.92 -4.88 -24.78
C SER A 397 16.41 -4.64 -25.02
N ILE A 398 15.91 -3.48 -24.62
CA ILE A 398 14.52 -3.04 -24.77
C ILE A 398 14.36 -2.20 -26.04
N GLU A 399 15.33 -1.34 -26.35
CA GLU A 399 15.31 -0.50 -27.55
C GLU A 399 15.21 -1.34 -28.83
N GLY A 400 14.40 -0.86 -29.79
CA GLY A 400 14.14 -1.56 -31.05
C GLY A 400 13.23 -2.79 -30.91
N GLN A 401 12.63 -3.03 -29.73
CA GLN A 401 11.69 -4.13 -29.51
C GLN A 401 10.24 -3.63 -29.43
N ASN A 402 9.29 -4.49 -29.79
CA ASN A 402 7.86 -4.27 -29.62
C ASN A 402 7.35 -4.93 -28.33
N PHE A 403 6.48 -4.25 -27.60
CA PHE A 403 5.76 -4.72 -26.41
C PHE A 403 4.24 -4.46 -26.50
N ASN A 404 3.75 -4.07 -27.67
CA ASN A 404 2.35 -3.87 -27.97
C ASN A 404 1.82 -5.08 -28.77
N ASP A 405 1.00 -5.90 -28.13
CA ASP A 405 0.38 -7.11 -28.72
C ASP A 405 -1.03 -6.86 -29.30
N SER A 406 -1.47 -5.60 -29.36
CA SER A 406 -2.79 -5.24 -29.86
C SER A 406 -2.98 -5.64 -31.32
N GLU A 407 -4.24 -5.80 -31.72
CA GLU A 407 -4.61 -5.99 -33.12
C GLU A 407 -4.30 -4.71 -33.91
N GLU A 408 -4.63 -3.54 -33.35
CA GLU A 408 -4.37 -2.24 -33.97
C GLU A 408 -2.89 -2.01 -34.31
N TYR A 409 -1.97 -2.50 -33.47
CA TYR A 409 -0.54 -2.45 -33.76
C TYR A 409 -0.16 -3.40 -34.91
N ARG A 410 -0.65 -4.64 -34.88
CA ARG A 410 -0.33 -5.68 -35.88
C ARG A 410 -0.85 -5.35 -37.28
N ASP A 411 -1.87 -4.51 -37.38
CA ASP A 411 -2.37 -4.01 -38.66
C ASP A 411 -1.40 -3.01 -39.34
N LEU A 412 -0.46 -2.45 -38.58
CA LEU A 412 0.49 -1.43 -39.05
C LEU A 412 1.92 -1.94 -39.16
N PHE A 413 2.33 -2.89 -38.32
CA PHE A 413 3.71 -3.33 -38.19
C PHE A 413 3.84 -4.85 -38.05
N ASP A 414 4.93 -5.41 -38.60
CA ASP A 414 5.20 -6.85 -38.62
C ASP A 414 6.06 -7.34 -37.43
N LEU A 415 6.49 -6.45 -36.53
CA LEU A 415 7.41 -6.79 -35.44
C LEU A 415 6.67 -7.50 -34.27
N PRO A 416 7.04 -8.73 -33.90
CA PRO A 416 6.32 -9.48 -32.88
C PRO A 416 6.49 -8.87 -31.48
N ALA A 417 5.40 -8.85 -30.71
CA ALA A 417 5.40 -8.36 -29.34
C ALA A 417 6.17 -9.29 -28.40
N LYS A 418 6.99 -8.70 -27.53
CA LYS A 418 7.70 -9.35 -26.43
C LYS A 418 7.06 -9.00 -25.09
N SER A 419 7.44 -9.75 -24.06
CA SER A 419 7.08 -9.45 -22.68
C SER A 419 8.25 -8.87 -21.90
N LEU A 420 8.06 -7.72 -21.25
CA LEU A 420 9.06 -7.14 -20.35
C LEU A 420 9.45 -8.09 -19.21
N ARG A 421 8.56 -9.02 -18.82
CA ARG A 421 8.82 -9.99 -17.75
C ARG A 421 9.79 -11.09 -18.16
N GLU A 422 9.94 -11.32 -19.46
CA GLU A 422 10.81 -12.37 -20.01
C GLU A 422 12.24 -11.85 -20.26
N LEU A 423 12.43 -10.53 -20.23
CA LEU A 423 13.76 -9.94 -20.35
C LEU A 423 14.56 -10.18 -19.06
N PRO A 424 15.75 -10.80 -19.15
CA PRO A 424 16.61 -10.96 -17.99
C PRO A 424 17.00 -9.58 -17.44
N LYS A 425 16.66 -9.30 -16.17
CA LYS A 425 17.10 -8.07 -15.54
C LYS A 425 18.59 -8.14 -15.22
N THR A 426 19.19 -6.97 -15.07
CA THR A 426 20.56 -6.77 -14.60
C THR A 426 20.52 -6.09 -13.23
N PRO A 427 21.65 -6.06 -12.49
CA PRO A 427 21.77 -5.18 -11.33
C PRO A 427 21.40 -3.75 -11.71
N ASN A 428 20.53 -3.14 -10.90
CA ASN A 428 19.83 -1.92 -11.28
C ASN A 428 19.90 -0.81 -10.23
N ASN A 429 20.61 -1.04 -9.13
CA ASN A 429 20.94 -0.01 -8.13
C ASN A 429 22.33 0.52 -8.48
N VAL A 430 22.42 1.81 -8.80
CA VAL A 430 23.66 2.48 -9.21
C VAL A 430 23.83 3.73 -8.36
N PRO A 431 24.92 3.87 -7.58
CA PRO A 431 25.23 5.11 -6.88
C PRO A 431 25.32 6.30 -7.84
N TYR A 432 25.03 7.51 -7.37
CA TYR A 432 25.62 8.67 -8.03
C TYR A 432 27.11 8.72 -7.73
N PHE A 433 27.92 9.19 -8.67
CA PHE A 433 29.37 9.19 -8.54
C PHE A 433 29.94 10.60 -8.42
N HIS A 434 30.99 10.76 -7.63
CA HIS A 434 31.81 11.97 -7.64
C HIS A 434 32.76 11.97 -8.85
N ARG A 435 33.44 13.10 -9.07
CA ARG A 435 34.33 13.30 -10.23
C ARG A 435 35.53 12.33 -10.23
N ASP A 436 35.92 11.82 -9.08
CA ASP A 436 36.97 10.80 -8.92
C ASP A 436 36.46 9.36 -9.06
N ALA A 437 35.21 9.20 -9.51
CA ALA A 437 34.48 7.93 -9.61
C ALA A 437 34.23 7.21 -8.28
N SER A 438 34.42 7.88 -7.13
CA SER A 438 33.94 7.36 -5.86
C SER A 438 32.41 7.40 -5.79
N PRO A 439 31.75 6.36 -5.25
CA PRO A 439 30.30 6.35 -5.11
C PRO A 439 29.87 7.27 -3.97
N SER A 440 28.79 8.02 -4.18
CA SER A 440 28.07 8.73 -3.13
C SER A 440 27.22 7.76 -2.30
N SER A 441 26.69 8.24 -1.17
CA SER A 441 25.74 7.51 -0.32
C SER A 441 24.41 7.22 -1.01
N CYS A 442 23.98 8.08 -1.93
CA CYS A 442 22.70 7.93 -2.62
C CYS A 442 22.82 7.12 -3.90
N PHE A 443 21.87 6.23 -4.13
CA PHE A 443 21.78 5.42 -5.33
C PHE A 443 20.43 5.55 -6.02
N ALA A 444 20.44 5.38 -7.34
CA ALA A 444 19.27 5.28 -8.18
C ALA A 444 18.97 3.81 -8.51
N THR A 445 17.70 3.43 -8.41
CA THR A 445 17.15 2.14 -8.79
C THR A 445 16.43 2.28 -10.13
N PHE A 446 17.06 1.83 -11.20
CA PHE A 446 16.50 1.86 -12.55
C PHE A 446 15.45 0.75 -12.76
N SER A 447 14.39 1.04 -13.50
CA SER A 447 13.35 0.06 -13.85
C SER A 447 12.71 0.37 -15.20
N THR A 448 11.60 -0.30 -15.54
CA THR A 448 10.75 0.01 -16.70
C THR A 448 9.52 0.84 -16.31
N GLY A 449 9.31 1.09 -15.02
CA GLY A 449 8.19 1.87 -14.48
C GLY A 449 8.59 3.30 -14.12
N GLY A 450 9.53 3.43 -13.19
CA GLY A 450 10.06 4.68 -12.67
C GLY A 450 11.39 4.48 -11.94
N ILE A 451 12.08 5.58 -11.64
CA ILE A 451 13.34 5.59 -10.88
C ILE A 451 13.03 5.95 -9.43
N HIS A 452 13.76 5.30 -8.52
CA HIS A 452 13.67 5.52 -7.08
C HIS A 452 15.08 5.53 -6.49
N GLY A 453 15.32 6.33 -5.47
CA GLY A 453 16.61 6.39 -4.79
C GLY A 453 16.47 6.69 -3.31
N ALA A 454 17.48 6.29 -2.57
CA ALA A 454 17.63 6.52 -1.13
C ALA A 454 19.13 6.53 -0.80
N GLU A 455 19.49 7.00 0.39
CA GLU A 455 20.84 6.84 0.90
C GLU A 455 21.06 5.46 1.51
N ALA A 456 22.27 4.96 1.33
CA ALA A 456 22.81 3.85 2.09
C ALA A 456 23.70 4.36 3.23
N ASP A 457 23.73 3.60 4.33
CA ASP A 457 24.63 3.84 5.43
C ASP A 457 26.05 3.35 5.07
N MET A 458 26.82 4.24 4.46
CA MET A 458 28.19 3.96 4.04
C MET A 458 29.12 3.75 5.23
N THR A 459 28.87 4.39 6.38
CA THR A 459 29.68 4.20 7.59
C THR A 459 29.62 2.76 8.09
N VAL A 460 28.41 2.20 8.18
CA VAL A 460 28.21 0.80 8.60
C VAL A 460 28.77 -0.17 7.56
N PHE A 461 28.57 0.13 6.27
CA PHE A 461 29.09 -0.70 5.18
C PHE A 461 30.62 -0.74 5.15
N ASP A 462 31.27 0.40 5.33
CA ASP A 462 32.73 0.52 5.32
C ASP A 462 33.35 -0.13 6.55
N ALA A 463 32.71 -0.02 7.73
CA ALA A 463 33.12 -0.73 8.94
C ALA A 463 33.08 -2.25 8.78
N ASP A 464 31.97 -2.80 8.26
CA ASP A 464 31.85 -4.24 7.94
C ASP A 464 32.91 -4.67 6.90
N SER A 465 33.13 -3.83 5.88
CA SER A 465 34.09 -4.10 4.80
C SER A 465 35.53 -4.08 5.32
N PHE A 466 35.83 -3.20 6.27
CA PHE A 466 37.11 -3.15 6.97
C PHE A 466 37.30 -4.39 7.86
N GLU A 467 36.32 -4.73 8.71
CA GLU A 467 36.37 -5.93 9.57
C GLU A 467 36.65 -7.20 8.74
N HIS A 468 35.95 -7.35 7.61
CA HIS A 468 36.16 -8.49 6.71
C HIS A 468 37.58 -8.50 6.11
N ARG A 469 38.10 -7.34 5.65
CA ARG A 469 39.46 -7.24 5.11
C ARG A 469 40.52 -7.54 6.16
N GLU A 470 40.35 -7.06 7.39
CA GLU A 470 41.26 -7.38 8.50
C GLU A 470 41.28 -8.88 8.80
N GLN A 471 40.11 -9.54 8.85
CA GLN A 471 40.04 -10.98 9.05
C GLN A 471 40.73 -11.75 7.92
N ALA A 472 40.54 -11.32 6.66
CA ALA A 472 41.19 -11.94 5.51
C ALA A 472 42.72 -11.76 5.55
N ALA A 473 43.20 -10.57 5.91
CA ALA A 473 44.62 -10.29 6.10
C ALA A 473 45.21 -11.14 7.24
N MET A 474 44.49 -11.30 8.35
CA MET A 474 44.91 -12.13 9.48
C MET A 474 45.02 -13.61 9.08
N ILE A 475 44.09 -14.13 8.28
CA ILE A 475 44.17 -15.50 7.72
C ILE A 475 45.44 -15.63 6.86
N GLY A 476 45.71 -14.65 5.99
CA GLY A 476 46.90 -14.63 5.15
C GLY A 476 48.20 -14.62 5.96
N LEU A 477 48.28 -13.75 6.97
CA LEU A 477 49.43 -13.69 7.89
C LEU A 477 49.61 -14.99 8.68
N ALA A 478 48.53 -15.58 9.19
CA ALA A 478 48.62 -16.85 9.91
C ALA A 478 49.15 -17.98 9.02
N LYS A 479 48.67 -18.10 7.77
CA LYS A 479 49.16 -19.05 6.76
C LYS A 479 50.63 -18.79 6.38
N LEU A 480 51.08 -17.53 6.43
CA LEU A 480 52.46 -17.15 6.13
C LEU A 480 53.43 -17.57 7.24
N PHE A 481 53.11 -17.26 8.50
CA PHE A 481 53.97 -17.59 9.65
C PHE A 481 53.88 -19.06 10.07
N TYR A 482 52.72 -19.69 9.89
CA TYR A 482 52.46 -21.08 10.23
C TYR A 482 51.77 -21.78 9.05
N PRO A 483 52.52 -22.30 8.06
CA PRO A 483 51.93 -22.93 6.88
C PRO A 483 51.01 -24.12 7.20
N ASP A 484 51.30 -24.91 8.24
CA ASP A 484 50.41 -25.95 8.76
C ASP A 484 49.59 -25.39 9.94
N ALA A 485 48.26 -25.47 9.83
CA ALA A 485 47.32 -25.04 10.86
C ALA A 485 47.55 -25.75 12.21
N LYS A 486 48.09 -26.96 12.21
CA LYS A 486 48.43 -27.69 13.45
C LYS A 486 49.56 -27.01 14.20
N ASP A 487 50.52 -26.44 13.49
CA ASP A 487 51.64 -25.71 14.09
C ASP A 487 51.16 -24.42 14.75
N PHE A 488 50.19 -23.72 14.13
CA PHE A 488 49.52 -22.59 14.76
C PHE A 488 48.80 -22.98 16.05
N VAL A 489 48.04 -24.08 16.04
CA VAL A 489 47.35 -24.57 17.25
C VAL A 489 48.36 -24.98 18.33
N ALA A 490 49.46 -25.63 17.94
CA ALA A 490 50.53 -26.00 18.86
C ALA A 490 51.18 -24.76 19.48
N GLU A 491 51.44 -23.74 18.68
CA GLU A 491 52.01 -22.47 19.12
C GLU A 491 51.07 -21.70 20.03
N ALA A 492 49.80 -21.55 19.68
CA ALA A 492 48.79 -20.89 20.51
C ALA A 492 48.72 -21.55 21.90
N LYS A 493 48.66 -22.89 21.92
CA LYS A 493 48.69 -23.67 23.17
C LYS A 493 50.00 -23.51 23.92
N ARG A 494 51.15 -23.43 23.24
CA ARG A 494 52.45 -23.18 23.87
C ARG A 494 52.40 -21.84 24.59
N GLN A 495 52.03 -20.76 23.90
CA GLN A 495 51.98 -19.42 24.49
C GLN A 495 50.97 -19.29 25.63
N HIS A 496 49.79 -19.92 25.52
CA HIS A 496 48.80 -19.93 26.60
C HIS A 496 49.27 -20.73 27.82
N ASN A 497 50.18 -21.69 27.66
CA ASN A 497 50.77 -22.45 28.78
C ASN A 497 52.01 -21.77 29.39
N LEU A 498 52.52 -20.68 28.83
CA LEU A 498 53.62 -19.94 29.43
C LEU A 498 53.11 -19.11 30.62
N LEU A 499 53.73 -19.31 31.78
CA LEU A 499 53.49 -18.56 33.01
C LEU A 499 54.64 -17.57 33.20
N ALA A 500 54.32 -16.32 33.50
CA ALA A 500 55.32 -15.27 33.70
C ALA A 500 55.87 -15.30 35.13
N LEU A 501 57.18 -15.08 35.26
CA LEU A 501 57.85 -14.95 36.54
C LEU A 501 58.20 -13.47 36.83
N PRO A 502 58.38 -13.09 38.11
CA PRO A 502 58.72 -11.72 38.50
C PRO A 502 59.99 -11.16 37.85
N ASP A 503 60.96 -12.01 37.49
CA ASP A 503 62.21 -11.62 36.82
C ASP A 503 62.07 -11.41 35.30
N GLY A 504 60.86 -11.53 34.76
CA GLY A 504 60.57 -11.42 33.33
C GLY A 504 60.83 -12.70 32.52
N THR A 505 61.30 -13.78 33.16
CA THR A 505 61.40 -15.10 32.52
C THR A 505 60.06 -15.83 32.54
N THR A 506 59.96 -16.95 31.81
CA THR A 506 58.72 -17.75 31.74
C THR A 506 58.98 -19.22 32.00
N VAL A 507 57.96 -19.93 32.49
CA VAL A 507 57.96 -21.38 32.67
C VAL A 507 56.73 -22.02 32.03
N ASP A 508 56.84 -23.26 31.55
CA ASP A 508 55.70 -23.99 30.98
C ASP A 508 54.84 -24.60 32.09
N LYS A 509 53.58 -24.17 32.18
CA LYS A 509 52.55 -24.69 33.10
C LYS A 509 52.51 -26.21 33.13
N ARG A 510 52.67 -26.89 31.99
CA ARG A 510 52.59 -28.36 31.88
C ARG A 510 53.75 -29.05 32.61
N LEU A 511 54.87 -28.37 32.77
CA LEU A 511 56.07 -28.86 33.45
C LEU A 511 56.02 -28.56 34.95
N VAL A 512 55.45 -27.40 35.34
CA VAL A 512 55.54 -26.91 36.72
C VAL A 512 54.27 -27.08 37.56
N LEU A 513 53.07 -27.01 36.98
CA LEU A 513 51.79 -27.04 37.72
C LEU A 513 50.91 -28.24 37.38
N LEU A 514 50.20 -28.73 38.39
CA LEU A 514 49.18 -29.78 38.31
C LEU A 514 47.81 -29.19 38.64
N GLY A 515 46.92 -29.15 37.65
CA GLY A 515 45.57 -28.58 37.75
C GLY A 515 45.47 -27.17 37.17
N SER A 516 44.23 -26.72 36.95
CA SER A 516 43.90 -25.36 36.48
C SER A 516 42.87 -24.66 37.39
N ASP A 517 42.49 -25.29 38.52
CA ASP A 517 41.61 -24.71 39.52
C ASP A 517 42.48 -23.99 40.57
N PRO A 518 42.39 -22.66 40.73
CA PRO A 518 43.20 -21.91 41.69
C PRO A 518 43.11 -22.44 43.12
N LYS A 519 42.01 -23.08 43.51
CA LYS A 519 41.82 -23.66 44.86
C LYS A 519 42.48 -25.04 45.03
N LYS A 520 42.87 -25.69 43.93
CA LYS A 520 43.39 -27.08 43.91
C LYS A 520 44.73 -27.23 43.21
N VAL A 521 45.23 -26.17 42.58
CA VAL A 521 46.49 -26.19 41.82
C VAL A 521 47.67 -26.45 42.75
N LYS A 522 48.60 -27.30 42.31
CA LYS A 522 49.80 -27.66 43.06
C LYS A 522 51.01 -27.68 42.15
N TYR A 523 52.19 -27.45 42.70
CA TYR A 523 53.43 -27.75 42.00
C TYR A 523 53.53 -29.25 41.68
N ARG A 524 54.02 -29.56 40.47
CA ARG A 524 54.34 -30.93 40.07
C ARG A 524 55.51 -31.47 40.88
N LYS A 525 55.60 -32.80 40.95
CA LYS A 525 56.81 -33.47 41.45
C LYS A 525 57.82 -33.57 40.30
N SER A 526 59.09 -33.31 40.60
CA SER A 526 60.19 -33.50 39.66
C SER A 526 60.19 -34.94 39.14
N LYS A 527 60.20 -35.11 37.81
CA LYS A 527 60.23 -36.41 37.15
C LYS A 527 61.68 -36.88 37.00
N LYS A 528 61.95 -38.11 37.44
CA LYS A 528 63.28 -38.71 37.41
C LYS A 528 63.81 -38.79 35.97
N GLY A 529 64.90 -38.09 35.68
CA GLY A 529 65.55 -38.06 34.36
C GLY A 529 65.11 -36.92 33.43
N ASP A 530 64.27 -35.99 33.88
CA ASP A 530 63.79 -34.84 33.10
C ASP A 530 64.40 -33.54 33.65
N GLN A 531 65.60 -33.18 33.15
CA GLN A 531 66.37 -32.04 33.64
C GLN A 531 65.66 -30.70 33.40
N ASP A 532 65.04 -30.50 32.23
CA ASP A 532 64.35 -29.25 31.89
C ASP A 532 63.14 -29.01 32.80
N GLN A 533 62.33 -30.05 33.06
CA GLN A 533 61.24 -29.95 34.03
C GLN A 533 61.77 -29.58 35.42
N ALA A 534 62.86 -30.21 35.86
CA ALA A 534 63.43 -29.95 37.18
C ALA A 534 63.96 -28.51 37.31
N GLU A 535 64.60 -27.97 36.28
CA GLU A 535 65.11 -26.60 36.25
C GLU A 535 64.00 -25.55 36.25
N GLN A 536 62.97 -25.74 35.40
CA GLN A 536 61.82 -24.82 35.37
C GLN A 536 61.01 -24.87 36.67
N LEU A 537 60.82 -26.05 37.25
CA LEU A 537 60.12 -26.23 38.52
C LEU A 537 60.87 -25.55 39.67
N ALA A 538 62.20 -25.73 39.75
CA ALA A 538 63.02 -25.09 40.78
C ALA A 538 62.98 -23.55 40.67
N ARG A 539 63.08 -23.01 39.45
CA ARG A 539 63.00 -21.56 39.20
C ARG A 539 61.62 -20.99 39.55
N ALA A 540 60.54 -21.68 39.17
CA ALA A 540 59.18 -21.27 39.51
C ALA A 540 58.95 -21.24 41.04
N GLN A 541 59.36 -22.29 41.75
CA GLN A 541 59.22 -22.39 43.21
C GLN A 541 60.08 -21.37 43.98
N ALA A 542 61.25 -21.02 43.44
CA ALA A 542 62.14 -20.03 44.05
C ALA A 542 61.56 -18.62 44.01
N GLN A 543 60.83 -18.26 42.94
CA GLN A 543 60.31 -16.91 42.74
C GLN A 543 58.85 -16.74 43.17
N VAL A 544 58.01 -17.76 42.98
CA VAL A 544 56.58 -17.72 43.29
C VAL A 544 56.21 -18.94 44.14
N PRO A 545 56.34 -18.88 45.48
CA PRO A 545 56.10 -20.05 46.33
C PRO A 545 54.66 -20.59 46.28
N ASP A 546 53.69 -19.73 45.98
CA ASP A 546 52.28 -20.09 45.85
C ASP A 546 51.91 -20.47 44.39
N PRO A 547 51.56 -21.74 44.11
CA PRO A 547 51.18 -22.16 42.76
C PRO A 547 49.92 -21.48 42.22
N ALA A 548 49.03 -20.97 43.08
CA ALA A 548 47.85 -20.23 42.64
C ALA A 548 48.22 -18.85 42.09
N GLN A 549 49.17 -18.16 42.72
CA GLN A 549 49.71 -16.89 42.21
C GLN A 549 50.44 -17.07 40.89
N LEU A 550 51.16 -18.18 40.71
CA LEU A 550 51.81 -18.47 39.43
C LEU A 550 50.80 -18.77 38.32
N LEU A 551 49.72 -19.49 38.63
CA LEU A 551 48.64 -19.77 37.68
C LEU A 551 47.91 -18.50 37.23
N ASP A 552 47.76 -17.49 38.10
CA ASP A 552 47.13 -16.20 37.80
C ASP A 552 47.88 -15.39 36.72
N THR A 553 49.16 -15.69 36.50
CA THR A 553 49.95 -15.09 35.41
C THR A 553 49.67 -15.71 34.03
N GLN A 554 48.88 -16.78 33.99
CA GLN A 554 48.48 -17.40 32.73
C GLN A 554 47.58 -16.44 31.94
N ARG A 555 47.73 -16.42 30.61
CA ARG A 555 46.81 -15.67 29.76
C ARG A 555 45.36 -16.14 29.95
N PRO A 556 44.36 -15.23 29.88
CA PRO A 556 42.95 -15.59 29.98
C PRO A 556 42.54 -16.68 28.98
N ASP A 557 41.56 -17.51 29.34
CA ASP A 557 41.06 -18.58 28.47
C ASP A 557 40.46 -18.04 27.16
N THR A 558 39.98 -16.80 27.14
CA THR A 558 39.51 -16.12 25.92
C THR A 558 40.62 -15.94 24.88
N GLU A 559 41.88 -15.87 25.31
CA GLU A 559 43.08 -15.75 24.47
C GLU A 559 43.79 -17.10 24.25
N ALA A 560 43.21 -18.23 24.69
CA ALA A 560 43.89 -19.53 24.63
C ALA A 560 44.26 -19.99 23.21
N MET A 561 43.61 -19.42 22.20
CA MET A 561 43.86 -19.69 20.78
C MET A 561 44.58 -18.54 20.07
N HIS A 562 45.10 -17.55 20.80
CA HIS A 562 45.83 -16.43 20.22
C HIS A 562 47.32 -16.76 20.08
N VAL A 563 47.91 -16.34 18.96
CA VAL A 563 49.37 -16.37 18.74
C VAL A 563 49.86 -14.93 18.68
N ARG A 564 50.79 -14.56 19.56
CA ARG A 564 51.46 -13.25 19.52
C ARG A 564 52.79 -13.41 18.78
N LEU A 565 52.99 -12.62 17.73
CA LEU A 565 54.22 -12.57 16.93
C LEU A 565 55.28 -11.67 17.61
N ALA A 566 56.52 -11.74 17.12
CA ALA A 566 57.66 -11.01 17.70
C ALA A 566 57.54 -9.47 17.58
N ASP A 567 56.77 -8.97 16.61
CA ASP A 567 56.49 -7.55 16.40
C ASP A 567 55.29 -7.05 17.25
N GLY A 568 54.68 -7.92 18.06
CA GLY A 568 53.52 -7.61 18.88
C GLY A 568 52.17 -7.90 18.22
N THR A 569 52.13 -8.27 16.94
CA THR A 569 50.89 -8.63 16.23
C THR A 569 50.21 -9.84 16.87
N VAL A 570 48.88 -9.79 17.02
CA VAL A 570 48.08 -10.89 17.58
C VAL A 570 47.24 -11.55 16.49
N LEU A 571 47.39 -12.86 16.33
CA LEU A 571 46.58 -13.69 15.43
C LEU A 571 45.56 -14.48 16.25
N ASP A 572 44.27 -14.25 16.00
CA ASP A 572 43.19 -14.95 16.69
C ASP A 572 42.84 -16.27 16.00
N GLY A 573 43.10 -17.39 16.68
CA GLY A 573 42.77 -18.73 16.21
C GLY A 573 41.28 -18.97 15.92
N LYS A 574 40.34 -18.26 16.57
CA LYS A 574 38.90 -18.36 16.28
C LYS A 574 38.55 -17.71 14.92
N ILE A 575 39.29 -16.68 14.53
CA ILE A 575 39.14 -16.01 13.24
C ILE A 575 39.79 -16.85 12.14
N VAL A 576 41.04 -17.28 12.35
CA VAL A 576 41.82 -17.87 11.25
C VAL A 576 41.58 -19.37 11.02
N LEU A 577 41.10 -20.11 12.02
CA LEU A 577 40.88 -21.56 11.91
C LEU A 577 39.42 -21.91 11.64
N ALA A 578 39.19 -22.82 10.69
CA ALA A 578 37.90 -23.50 10.50
C ALA A 578 37.71 -24.60 11.56
N VAL A 579 38.81 -25.25 11.95
CA VAL A 579 38.84 -26.30 12.97
C VAL A 579 40.01 -26.03 13.92
N THR A 580 39.75 -25.97 15.22
CA THR A 580 40.75 -25.63 16.27
C THR A 580 41.38 -26.85 16.95
N SER A 581 41.05 -28.06 16.50
CA SER A 581 41.56 -29.32 17.05
C SER A 581 43.05 -29.49 16.77
N ALA A 582 43.85 -29.86 17.78
CA ALA A 582 45.30 -30.06 17.62
C ALA A 582 45.69 -31.16 16.61
N VAL A 583 44.78 -32.08 16.27
CA VAL A 583 45.04 -33.18 15.32
C VAL A 583 44.39 -32.97 13.96
N LYS A 584 43.37 -32.10 13.88
CA LYS A 584 42.55 -31.87 12.68
C LYS A 584 42.45 -30.38 12.35
N ALA A 585 43.43 -29.56 12.77
CA ALA A 585 43.40 -28.13 12.55
C ALA A 585 43.38 -27.83 11.05
N VAL A 586 42.52 -26.89 10.64
CA VAL A 586 42.43 -26.43 9.25
C VAL A 586 42.21 -24.93 9.28
N TYR A 587 42.96 -24.19 8.46
CA TYR A 587 42.72 -22.77 8.23
C TYR A 587 41.39 -22.53 7.54
N ARG A 588 40.81 -21.36 7.74
CA ARG A 588 39.79 -20.87 6.83
C ARG A 588 40.42 -20.45 5.51
N ASP A 589 39.67 -20.60 4.43
CA ASP A 589 40.04 -20.06 3.12
C ASP A 589 39.54 -18.63 2.93
N GLU A 590 38.45 -18.28 3.62
CA GLU A 590 37.87 -16.93 3.68
C GLU A 590 37.36 -16.64 5.11
N PRO A 591 37.18 -15.37 5.49
CA PRO A 591 36.54 -15.01 6.76
C PRO A 591 35.21 -15.73 6.99
N ALA A 592 34.87 -15.99 8.25
CA ALA A 592 33.65 -16.73 8.60
C ALA A 592 32.36 -15.99 8.22
N LYS A 593 32.39 -14.65 8.32
CA LYS A 593 31.36 -13.78 7.76
C LYS A 593 31.69 -13.57 6.28
N LYS A 594 30.70 -13.69 5.41
CA LYS A 594 30.87 -13.33 3.99
C LYS A 594 31.21 -11.85 3.84
N ALA A 595 31.93 -11.52 2.77
CA ALA A 595 32.16 -10.13 2.38
C ALA A 595 30.81 -9.38 2.33
N PRO A 596 30.69 -8.22 2.98
CA PRO A 596 29.47 -7.44 2.94
C PRO A 596 29.19 -6.99 1.51
N THR A 597 27.91 -7.01 1.14
CA THR A 597 27.44 -6.52 -0.16
C THR A 597 26.40 -5.44 0.06
N LEU A 598 26.67 -4.23 -0.42
CA LEU A 598 25.73 -3.10 -0.30
C LEU A 598 24.38 -3.43 -0.94
N PHE A 599 24.44 -4.00 -2.15
CA PHE A 599 23.28 -4.43 -2.92
C PHE A 599 23.20 -5.96 -3.01
N THR A 600 22.05 -6.51 -2.67
CA THR A 600 21.76 -7.94 -2.77
C THR A 600 20.96 -8.26 -4.02
N ALA A 601 21.32 -9.35 -4.71
CA ALA A 601 20.58 -9.81 -5.87
C ALA A 601 19.24 -10.45 -5.47
N LYS A 602 18.18 -10.14 -6.22
CA LYS A 602 16.88 -10.79 -6.17
C LYS A 602 16.88 -12.02 -7.10
N ALA A 603 15.82 -12.81 -7.01
CA ALA A 603 15.62 -13.98 -7.86
C ALA A 603 15.60 -13.64 -9.37
N ASP A 604 15.16 -12.43 -9.73
CA ASP A 604 15.12 -11.94 -11.11
C ASP A 604 16.41 -11.23 -11.55
N LYS A 605 17.49 -11.31 -10.76
CA LYS A 605 18.81 -10.65 -10.94
C LYS A 605 18.83 -9.12 -10.76
N SER A 606 17.68 -8.47 -10.58
CA SER A 606 17.66 -7.08 -10.10
C SER A 606 18.27 -7.02 -8.70
N THR A 607 18.72 -5.85 -8.26
CA THR A 607 19.29 -5.67 -6.93
C THR A 607 18.34 -4.93 -5.98
N LYS A 608 18.64 -4.95 -4.68
CA LYS A 608 18.06 -4.09 -3.64
C LYS A 608 19.12 -3.77 -2.59
N LEU A 609 19.00 -2.61 -1.94
CA LEU A 609 19.79 -2.28 -0.76
C LEU A 609 19.64 -3.37 0.31
N HIS A 610 20.76 -3.79 0.90
CA HIS A 610 20.73 -4.70 2.04
C HIS A 610 20.14 -3.97 3.26
N PRO A 611 19.11 -4.51 3.95
CA PRO A 611 18.40 -3.80 5.02
C PRO A 611 19.27 -3.24 6.15
N LYS A 612 20.39 -3.92 6.47
CA LYS A 612 21.37 -3.45 7.47
C LYS A 612 21.96 -2.07 7.13
N PHE A 613 22.04 -1.72 5.85
CA PHE A 613 22.63 -0.47 5.38
C PHE A 613 21.57 0.55 4.96
N ALA A 614 20.30 0.38 5.36
CA ALA A 614 19.28 1.39 5.15
C ALA A 614 19.56 2.61 6.05
N ARG A 615 19.40 3.82 5.50
CA ARG A 615 19.60 5.08 6.22
C ARG A 615 18.35 5.95 6.11
N THR A 616 17.94 6.53 7.22
CA THR A 616 17.01 7.66 7.25
C THR A 616 17.83 8.94 7.24
N SER A 617 17.54 9.79 6.26
CA SER A 617 18.22 11.06 6.03
C SER A 617 17.33 12.23 6.43
N ALA A 618 17.93 13.31 6.92
CA ALA A 618 17.19 14.51 7.28
C ALA A 618 18.03 15.77 7.01
N GLY A 619 17.39 16.79 6.45
CA GLY A 619 18.07 18.06 6.21
C GLY A 619 17.22 19.10 5.50
N LEU A 620 17.75 20.32 5.46
CA LEU A 620 17.24 21.37 4.59
C LEU A 620 17.63 21.02 3.15
N VAL A 621 16.63 20.89 2.29
CA VAL A 621 16.80 20.46 0.90
C VAL A 621 16.13 21.42 -0.07
N ILE A 622 16.62 21.43 -1.30
CA ILE A 622 15.83 21.86 -2.44
C ILE A 622 15.22 20.60 -3.04
N HIS A 623 13.90 20.58 -3.15
CA HIS A 623 13.15 19.61 -3.94
C HIS A 623 13.07 20.10 -5.37
N GLU A 624 13.61 19.35 -6.31
CA GLU A 624 13.52 19.65 -7.73
C GLU A 624 12.24 19.01 -8.30
N ASP A 625 11.10 19.68 -8.14
CA ASP A 625 9.81 19.17 -8.63
C ASP A 625 9.72 19.33 -10.15
N PHE A 626 9.56 18.22 -10.87
CA PHE A 626 9.43 18.24 -12.32
C PHE A 626 7.98 18.50 -12.71
N THR A 627 7.69 19.77 -13.02
CA THR A 627 6.33 20.24 -13.25
C THR A 627 5.66 19.45 -14.38
N SER A 628 4.65 18.64 -14.03
CA SER A 628 3.90 17.82 -15.00
C SER A 628 4.81 16.91 -15.84
N TYR A 629 5.77 16.25 -15.19
CA TYR A 629 6.88 15.54 -15.86
C TYR A 629 6.49 14.64 -17.04
N TYR A 630 5.77 13.55 -16.76
CA TYR A 630 5.31 12.62 -17.79
C TYR A 630 4.37 13.25 -18.82
N PRO A 631 3.40 14.11 -18.43
CA PRO A 631 2.65 14.89 -19.39
C PRO A 631 3.52 15.72 -20.34
N ASN A 632 4.58 16.36 -19.85
CA ASN A 632 5.48 17.16 -20.67
C ASN A 632 6.30 16.28 -21.64
N LEU A 633 6.81 15.13 -21.18
CA LEU A 633 7.48 14.16 -22.04
C LEU A 633 6.54 13.64 -23.14
N LEU A 634 5.31 13.26 -22.81
CA LEU A 634 4.33 12.76 -23.78
C LEU A 634 3.97 13.82 -24.83
N ARG A 635 3.88 15.10 -24.41
CA ARG A 635 3.71 16.25 -25.31
C ARG A 635 4.89 16.36 -26.27
N ASN A 636 6.12 16.35 -25.76
CA ASN A 636 7.33 16.48 -26.57
C ASN A 636 7.57 15.25 -27.47
N MET A 637 7.00 14.09 -27.12
CA MET A 637 6.96 12.88 -27.95
C MET A 637 5.76 12.85 -28.92
N ARG A 638 4.92 13.89 -28.93
CA ARG A 638 3.72 14.03 -29.78
C ARG A 638 2.80 12.81 -29.67
N ALA A 639 2.68 12.25 -28.47
CA ALA A 639 2.07 10.94 -28.24
C ALA A 639 0.58 10.89 -28.60
N PHE A 640 -0.15 11.99 -28.39
CA PHE A 640 -1.61 12.05 -28.55
C PHE A 640 -2.08 12.99 -29.67
N TYR A 641 -1.23 13.25 -30.66
CA TYR A 641 -1.68 13.96 -31.86
C TYR A 641 -2.76 13.15 -32.58
N ASN A 642 -3.94 13.76 -32.74
CA ASN A 642 -5.07 13.13 -33.40
C ASN A 642 -5.40 13.88 -34.70
N PRO A 643 -5.14 13.28 -35.89
CA PRO A 643 -5.43 13.91 -37.18
C PRO A 643 -6.91 14.28 -37.36
N GLU A 644 -7.84 13.48 -36.82
CA GLU A 644 -9.28 13.76 -36.95
C GLU A 644 -9.74 14.97 -36.15
N LEU A 645 -9.02 15.29 -35.08
CA LEU A 645 -9.25 16.50 -34.28
C LEU A 645 -8.48 17.71 -34.82
N GLY A 646 -7.54 17.50 -35.74
CA GLY A 646 -6.68 18.54 -36.31
C GLY A 646 -5.69 19.14 -35.30
N ALA A 647 -5.55 18.56 -34.10
CA ALA A 647 -4.74 19.11 -33.03
C ALA A 647 -4.27 18.01 -32.06
N ASP A 648 -3.17 18.28 -31.36
CA ASP A 648 -2.80 17.54 -30.15
C ASP A 648 -3.61 18.11 -28.97
N ARG A 649 -4.77 17.50 -28.71
CA ARG A 649 -5.66 17.93 -27.63
C ARG A 649 -5.03 17.76 -26.26
N TYR A 650 -4.13 16.79 -26.08
CA TYR A 650 -3.42 16.59 -24.83
C TYR A 650 -2.53 17.80 -24.51
N THR A 651 -1.84 18.33 -25.52
CA THR A 651 -1.09 19.59 -25.44
C THR A 651 -1.99 20.77 -25.08
N THR A 652 -3.16 20.89 -25.70
CA THR A 652 -4.11 21.96 -25.35
C THR A 652 -4.57 21.87 -23.90
N ILE A 653 -4.89 20.66 -23.42
CA ILE A 653 -5.31 20.41 -22.04
C ILE A 653 -4.18 20.73 -21.05
N PHE A 654 -2.93 20.44 -21.42
CA PHE A 654 -1.76 20.83 -20.63
C PHE A 654 -1.70 22.35 -20.42
N PHE A 655 -1.75 23.15 -21.49
CA PHE A 655 -1.70 24.61 -21.35
C PHE A 655 -2.95 25.18 -20.67
N GLU A 656 -4.11 24.54 -20.83
CA GLU A 656 -5.32 24.90 -20.11
C GLU A 656 -5.19 24.68 -18.60
N LYS A 657 -4.54 23.59 -18.16
CA LYS A 657 -4.22 23.35 -16.74
C LYS A 657 -3.40 24.51 -16.16
N GLU A 658 -2.39 24.97 -16.90
CA GLU A 658 -1.50 26.06 -16.48
C GLU A 658 -2.25 27.40 -16.44
N ARG A 659 -3.06 27.70 -17.46
CA ARG A 659 -3.95 28.88 -17.48
C ARG A 659 -4.89 28.90 -16.28
N LEU A 660 -5.55 27.79 -15.98
CA LEU A 660 -6.44 27.65 -14.83
C LEU A 660 -5.69 27.81 -13.50
N GLY A 661 -4.46 27.27 -13.42
CA GLY A 661 -3.58 27.46 -12.27
C GLY A 661 -3.25 28.93 -12.01
N PHE A 662 -2.97 29.70 -13.06
CA PHE A 662 -2.77 31.14 -12.98
C PHE A 662 -4.04 31.90 -12.57
N GLU A 663 -5.20 31.54 -13.15
CA GLU A 663 -6.47 32.17 -12.81
C GLU A 663 -6.86 31.97 -11.34
N MET A 664 -6.58 30.80 -10.76
CA MET A 664 -6.81 30.52 -9.34
C MET A 664 -5.96 31.36 -8.38
N LYS A 665 -4.80 31.87 -8.83
CA LYS A 665 -3.91 32.72 -8.02
C LYS A 665 -4.30 34.20 -8.07
N LYS A 666 -5.26 34.61 -8.93
CA LYS A 666 -5.69 36.01 -9.02
C LYS A 666 -6.40 36.45 -7.73
N PRO A 667 -6.04 37.61 -7.15
CA PRO A 667 -6.71 38.13 -5.96
C PRO A 667 -8.16 38.52 -6.27
N GLY A 668 -9.07 38.36 -5.30
CA GLY A 668 -10.45 38.83 -5.39
C GLY A 668 -11.47 37.90 -6.07
N ILE A 669 -11.11 36.66 -6.38
CA ILE A 669 -12.07 35.66 -6.89
C ILE A 669 -13.04 35.20 -5.78
N SER A 670 -14.31 35.00 -6.13
CA SER A 670 -15.33 34.52 -5.17
C SER A 670 -15.07 33.05 -4.80
N SER A 671 -15.59 32.60 -3.65
CA SER A 671 -15.47 31.20 -3.23
C SER A 671 -16.11 30.23 -4.24
N GLU A 672 -17.22 30.61 -4.86
CA GLU A 672 -17.88 29.81 -5.91
C GLU A 672 -17.03 29.72 -7.17
N GLU A 673 -16.43 30.83 -7.61
CA GLU A 673 -15.55 30.84 -8.79
C GLU A 673 -14.26 30.06 -8.52
N LYS A 674 -13.69 30.17 -7.31
CA LYS A 674 -12.53 29.38 -6.90
C LYS A 674 -12.84 27.88 -6.92
N ALA A 675 -14.01 27.47 -6.47
CA ALA A 675 -14.46 26.07 -6.53
C ALA A 675 -14.63 25.58 -7.98
N ARG A 676 -15.20 26.43 -8.86
CA ARG A 676 -15.34 26.15 -10.29
C ARG A 676 -13.99 25.94 -10.97
N LEU A 677 -13.06 26.89 -10.79
CA LEU A 677 -11.70 26.81 -11.35
C LEU A 677 -10.94 25.59 -10.82
N THR A 678 -11.09 25.28 -9.53
CA THR A 678 -10.48 24.08 -8.92
C THR A 678 -10.97 22.81 -9.59
N THR A 679 -12.29 22.69 -9.82
CA THR A 679 -12.89 21.52 -10.49
C THR A 679 -12.38 21.37 -11.91
N LEU A 680 -12.35 22.46 -12.70
CA LEU A 680 -11.82 22.45 -14.06
C LEU A 680 -10.34 22.07 -14.11
N ARG A 681 -9.52 22.66 -13.22
CA ARG A 681 -8.08 22.34 -13.14
C ARG A 681 -7.87 20.88 -12.75
N ASN A 682 -8.63 20.36 -11.80
CA ASN A 682 -8.58 18.94 -11.45
C ASN A 682 -9.01 18.06 -12.63
N GLY A 683 -9.98 18.48 -13.45
CA GLY A 683 -10.38 17.82 -14.71
C GLY A 683 -9.21 17.65 -15.66
N THR A 684 -8.50 18.74 -15.92
CA THR A 684 -7.29 18.69 -16.76
C THR A 684 -6.20 17.80 -16.15
N LYS A 685 -5.92 17.90 -14.83
CA LYS A 685 -4.96 17.03 -14.13
C LYS A 685 -5.32 15.55 -14.24
N LEU A 686 -6.60 15.19 -14.09
CA LEU A 686 -7.06 13.81 -14.22
C LEU A 686 -6.73 13.27 -15.61
N ILE A 687 -7.00 14.06 -16.65
CA ILE A 687 -6.73 13.65 -18.03
C ILE A 687 -5.23 13.42 -18.24
N LEU A 688 -4.42 14.39 -17.83
CA LEU A 688 -2.97 14.35 -18.00
C LEU A 688 -2.35 13.13 -17.29
N ASN A 689 -2.72 12.89 -16.03
CA ASN A 689 -2.16 11.82 -15.21
C ASN A 689 -2.66 10.43 -15.61
N SER A 690 -3.92 10.32 -16.07
CA SER A 690 -4.51 9.01 -16.42
C SER A 690 -4.14 8.55 -17.84
N ALA A 691 -3.71 9.45 -18.71
CA ALA A 691 -3.39 9.14 -20.11
C ALA A 691 -2.27 8.10 -20.25
N SER A 692 -1.19 8.25 -19.50
CA SER A 692 -0.05 7.31 -19.54
C SER A 692 -0.47 5.90 -19.09
N GLY A 693 -1.32 5.79 -18.07
CA GLY A 693 -1.85 4.50 -17.60
C GLY A 693 -2.81 3.86 -18.61
N ALA A 694 -3.68 4.65 -19.25
CA ALA A 694 -4.58 4.17 -20.29
C ALA A 694 -3.84 3.78 -21.59
N ALA A 695 -2.74 4.46 -21.88
CA ALA A 695 -1.85 4.17 -23.00
C ALA A 695 -1.02 2.90 -22.79
N ASP A 696 -0.67 2.56 -21.55
CA ASP A 696 0.08 1.34 -21.20
C ASP A 696 -0.82 0.14 -20.82
N ALA A 697 -2.12 0.22 -21.09
CA ALA A 697 -3.06 -0.85 -20.75
C ALA A 697 -2.70 -2.17 -21.46
N ALA A 698 -2.89 -3.29 -20.76
CA ALA A 698 -2.80 -4.63 -21.35
C ALA A 698 -4.09 -5.06 -22.09
N HIS A 699 -5.16 -4.26 -21.97
CA HIS A 699 -6.43 -4.47 -22.65
C HIS A 699 -6.64 -3.36 -23.68
N ARG A 700 -7.59 -3.58 -24.59
CA ARG A 700 -7.91 -2.62 -25.65
C ARG A 700 -8.35 -1.26 -25.08
N THR A 701 -7.64 -0.21 -25.44
CA THR A 701 -8.05 1.19 -25.22
C THR A 701 -7.86 1.97 -26.53
N PRO A 702 -8.63 3.05 -26.77
CA PRO A 702 -8.48 3.87 -27.98
C PRO A 702 -7.12 4.59 -28.10
N ILE A 703 -6.30 4.58 -27.04
CA ILE A 703 -5.02 5.29 -26.99
C ILE A 703 -3.88 4.36 -26.58
N ARG A 704 -4.05 3.05 -26.78
CA ARG A 704 -3.05 2.04 -26.39
C ARG A 704 -1.77 2.22 -27.21
N MET A 705 -0.68 2.57 -26.53
CA MET A 705 0.65 2.80 -27.11
C MET A 705 1.75 2.35 -26.14
N ASN A 706 1.87 1.02 -25.94
CA ASN A 706 2.82 0.44 -25.00
C ASN A 706 4.27 0.83 -25.34
N ASN A 707 4.68 0.79 -26.62
CA ASN A 707 6.07 1.09 -27.00
C ASN A 707 6.44 2.54 -26.71
N ARG A 708 5.55 3.48 -27.08
CA ARG A 708 5.76 4.90 -26.78
C ARG A 708 5.73 5.19 -25.28
N THR A 709 4.88 4.52 -24.52
CA THR A 709 4.81 4.72 -23.06
C THR A 709 6.03 4.16 -22.33
N ILE A 710 6.52 2.98 -22.74
CA ILE A 710 7.78 2.40 -22.23
C ILE A 710 8.95 3.32 -22.55
N SER A 711 9.02 3.83 -23.79
CA SER A 711 10.04 4.80 -24.22
C SER A 711 10.04 6.03 -23.32
N MET A 712 8.87 6.63 -23.10
CA MET A 712 8.69 7.80 -22.23
C MET A 712 9.18 7.54 -20.80
N ARG A 713 8.83 6.40 -20.19
CA ARG A 713 9.25 6.06 -18.82
C ARG A 713 10.76 5.88 -18.71
N ILE A 714 11.40 5.26 -19.71
CA ILE A 714 12.86 5.07 -19.69
C ILE A 714 13.58 6.41 -19.93
N ILE A 715 13.13 7.21 -20.90
CA ILE A 715 13.64 8.58 -21.12
C ILE A 715 13.52 9.42 -19.85
N GLY A 716 12.37 9.39 -19.19
CA GLY A 716 12.16 10.11 -17.93
C GLY A 716 13.14 9.67 -16.84
N GLN A 717 13.38 8.37 -16.67
CA GLN A 717 14.35 7.89 -15.69
C GLN A 717 15.79 8.34 -16.00
N LEU A 718 16.17 8.35 -17.28
CA LEU A 718 17.50 8.79 -17.72
C LEU A 718 17.72 10.28 -17.46
N PHE A 719 16.71 11.13 -17.69
CA PHE A 719 16.77 12.54 -17.34
C PHE A 719 16.83 12.79 -15.83
N SER A 720 16.00 12.12 -15.03
CA SER A 720 16.03 12.25 -13.57
C SER A 720 17.42 11.85 -13.01
N TRP A 721 17.98 10.74 -13.50
CA TRP A 721 19.33 10.31 -13.13
C TRP A 721 20.40 11.31 -13.58
N ARG A 722 20.32 11.84 -14.80
CA ARG A 722 21.30 12.81 -15.33
C ARG A 722 21.34 14.07 -14.46
N ILE A 723 20.19 14.59 -14.03
CA ILE A 723 20.10 15.76 -13.16
C ILE A 723 20.77 15.47 -11.81
N GLY A 724 20.38 14.36 -11.15
CA GLY A 724 20.99 13.96 -9.87
C GLY A 724 22.51 13.78 -9.99
N GLN A 725 22.98 13.12 -11.05
CA GLN A 725 24.41 12.93 -11.32
C GLN A 725 25.13 14.26 -11.58
N ALA A 726 24.51 15.22 -12.30
CA ALA A 726 25.07 16.55 -12.52
C ALA A 726 25.17 17.36 -11.22
N GLN A 727 24.17 17.28 -10.34
CA GLN A 727 24.22 17.93 -9.03
C GLN A 727 25.27 17.29 -8.13
N THR A 728 25.40 15.96 -8.10
CA THR A 728 26.49 15.27 -7.38
C THR A 728 27.87 15.70 -7.88
N LEU A 729 28.05 15.90 -9.20
CA LEU A 729 29.29 16.43 -9.78
C LEU A 729 29.57 17.89 -9.40
N ALA A 730 28.52 18.65 -9.08
CA ALA A 730 28.61 20.00 -8.53
C ALA A 730 28.75 20.03 -6.99
N GLY A 731 28.83 18.86 -6.34
CA GLY A 731 29.05 18.72 -4.90
C GLY A 731 27.79 18.41 -4.10
N ALA A 732 26.61 18.28 -4.71
CA ALA A 732 25.38 18.01 -3.98
C ALA A 732 25.38 16.65 -3.28
N ARG A 733 24.84 16.63 -2.06
CA ARG A 733 24.41 15.39 -1.38
C ARG A 733 22.94 15.19 -1.70
N ILE A 734 22.64 14.24 -2.58
CA ILE A 734 21.28 13.80 -2.87
C ILE A 734 20.85 12.86 -1.76
N ILE A 735 19.66 13.03 -1.18
CA ILE A 735 19.18 12.16 -0.10
C ILE A 735 17.96 11.32 -0.46
N SER A 736 17.29 11.67 -1.56
CA SER A 736 16.17 10.91 -2.10
C SER A 736 16.00 11.20 -3.58
N THR A 737 15.57 10.20 -4.35
CA THR A 737 15.25 10.35 -5.77
C THR A 737 13.91 9.68 -6.05
N ASN A 738 13.02 10.42 -6.70
CA ASN A 738 11.76 9.94 -7.23
C ASN A 738 11.78 10.04 -8.76
N THR A 739 10.73 9.56 -9.38
CA THR A 739 10.60 9.58 -10.84
C THR A 739 10.48 10.99 -11.38
N ASP A 740 9.77 11.84 -10.65
CA ASP A 740 9.36 13.20 -10.98
C ASP A 740 10.02 14.28 -10.11
N GLY A 741 11.05 13.93 -9.35
CA GLY A 741 11.84 14.89 -8.60
C GLY A 741 12.94 14.24 -7.77
N LEU A 742 13.86 15.04 -7.26
CA LEU A 742 14.92 14.60 -6.36
C LEU A 742 15.06 15.59 -5.20
N TYR A 743 15.96 15.31 -4.25
CA TYR A 743 16.14 16.16 -3.08
C TYR A 743 17.62 16.36 -2.79
N SER A 744 18.08 17.58 -2.98
CA SER A 744 19.48 17.99 -2.76
C SER A 744 19.64 18.75 -1.45
N VAL A 745 20.51 18.29 -0.56
CA VAL A 745 20.82 19.00 0.69
C VAL A 745 21.58 20.29 0.41
N VAL A 746 21.16 21.37 1.06
CA VAL A 746 21.80 22.69 0.99
C VAL A 746 22.38 23.13 2.33
N GLY A 747 23.42 23.97 2.28
CA GLY A 747 24.05 24.53 3.49
C GLY A 747 24.93 23.54 4.25
N GLY A 748 25.31 22.43 3.61
CA GLY A 748 26.25 21.44 4.16
C GLY A 748 27.72 21.85 4.01
N GLU A 749 28.61 21.06 4.60
CA GLU A 749 30.08 21.28 4.57
C GLU A 749 30.68 21.19 3.15
N ASN A 750 29.93 20.64 2.20
CA ASN A 750 30.28 20.52 0.78
C ASN A 750 30.16 21.84 -0.01
N GLY A 751 29.64 22.90 0.59
CA GLY A 751 29.50 24.21 -0.07
C GLY A 751 28.42 24.27 -1.16
N PHE A 752 27.53 23.28 -1.23
CA PHE A 752 26.41 23.27 -2.17
C PHE A 752 25.27 24.15 -1.63
N ASP A 753 24.88 25.15 -2.43
CA ASP A 753 23.89 26.18 -2.08
C ASP A 753 22.82 26.35 -3.17
N GLU A 754 21.82 27.18 -2.90
CA GLU A 754 20.74 27.48 -3.85
C GLU A 754 21.25 28.05 -5.17
N THR A 755 22.30 28.88 -5.13
CA THR A 755 22.91 29.47 -6.32
C THR A 755 23.49 28.39 -7.23
N THR A 756 24.26 27.47 -6.66
CA THR A 756 24.88 26.36 -7.38
C THR A 756 23.82 25.42 -7.92
N ASN A 757 22.80 25.10 -7.11
CA ASN A 757 21.66 24.29 -7.52
C ASN A 757 20.97 24.88 -8.75
N ASN A 758 20.55 26.14 -8.67
CA ASN A 758 19.79 26.80 -9.73
C ASN A 758 20.61 26.95 -11.02
N ARG A 759 21.93 27.14 -10.91
CA ARG A 759 22.83 27.13 -12.08
C ARG A 759 22.84 25.75 -12.76
N VAL A 760 23.03 24.67 -12.00
CA VAL A 760 23.03 23.29 -12.55
C VAL A 760 21.68 22.96 -13.17
N LEU A 761 20.57 23.33 -12.52
CA LEU A 761 19.23 23.12 -13.07
C LEU A 761 19.02 23.88 -14.38
N ALA A 762 19.44 25.13 -14.48
CA ALA A 762 19.34 25.90 -15.72
C ALA A 762 20.15 25.25 -16.86
N GLU A 763 21.36 24.74 -16.57
CA GLU A 763 22.19 24.00 -17.52
C GLU A 763 21.51 22.70 -17.99
N GLN A 764 20.94 21.92 -17.06
CA GLN A 764 20.27 20.66 -17.40
C GLN A 764 18.92 20.89 -18.10
N GLN A 765 18.12 21.87 -17.67
CA GLN A 765 16.85 22.24 -18.30
C GLN A 765 17.04 22.63 -19.77
N ALA A 766 18.08 23.39 -20.08
CA ALA A 766 18.43 23.73 -21.46
C ALA A 766 18.80 22.50 -22.31
N ALA A 767 19.41 21.47 -21.70
CA ALA A 767 19.80 20.24 -22.40
C ALA A 767 18.64 19.26 -22.59
N ILE A 768 17.71 19.16 -21.63
CA ILE A 768 16.64 18.15 -21.62
C ILE A 768 15.26 18.68 -22.08
N GLY A 769 15.05 20.00 -22.02
CA GLY A 769 13.79 20.65 -22.41
C GLY A 769 12.61 20.42 -21.45
N ILE A 770 12.88 20.30 -20.15
CA ILE A 770 11.88 20.04 -19.11
C ILE A 770 12.01 21.09 -18.01
N ASP A 771 10.91 21.75 -17.68
CA ASP A 771 10.87 22.74 -16.61
C ASP A 771 10.98 22.07 -15.24
N ILE A 772 11.84 22.63 -14.40
CA ILE A 772 12.13 22.15 -13.05
C ILE A 772 11.88 23.32 -12.10
N GLU A 773 11.00 23.14 -11.12
CA GLU A 773 10.71 24.15 -10.11
C GLU A 773 11.44 23.76 -8.81
N PRO A 774 12.50 24.50 -8.43
CA PRO A 774 13.18 24.25 -7.16
C PRO A 774 12.34 24.80 -5.99
N GLU A 775 12.04 23.93 -5.02
CA GLU A 775 11.30 24.29 -3.81
C GLU A 775 12.13 24.00 -2.55
N LEU A 776 12.41 25.04 -1.75
CA LEU A 776 13.12 24.88 -0.49
C LEU A 776 12.20 24.29 0.58
N MET A 777 12.63 23.21 1.24
CA MET A 777 11.87 22.53 2.29
C MET A 777 12.79 21.77 3.25
N PHE A 778 12.26 21.28 4.37
CA PHE A 778 12.97 20.33 5.21
C PHE A 778 12.41 18.93 4.98
N LEU A 779 13.30 17.97 4.70
CA LEU A 779 12.93 16.60 4.40
C LEU A 779 13.42 15.66 5.49
N ILE A 780 12.57 14.70 5.89
CA ILE A 780 12.99 13.49 6.60
C ILE A 780 12.58 12.31 5.73
N SER A 781 13.55 11.56 5.21
CA SER A 781 13.32 10.52 4.21
C SER A 781 14.05 9.24 4.56
N LYS A 782 13.29 8.15 4.69
CA LYS A 782 13.84 6.80 4.74
C LYS A 782 14.10 6.26 3.33
N ASP A 783 13.17 6.52 2.44
CA ASP A 783 13.24 6.14 1.03
C ASP A 783 12.28 6.99 0.19
N SER A 784 12.37 6.85 -1.13
CA SER A 784 11.44 7.46 -2.11
C SER A 784 9.95 7.44 -1.72
N ASN A 785 9.46 6.42 -1.02
CA ASN A 785 8.04 6.25 -0.69
C ASN A 785 7.70 6.62 0.77
N ASN A 786 8.67 6.60 1.68
CA ASN A 786 8.50 6.86 3.11
C ASN A 786 9.26 8.13 3.50
N ARG A 787 8.53 9.25 3.54
CA ARG A 787 9.11 10.58 3.77
C ARG A 787 8.12 11.57 4.38
N LEU A 788 8.68 12.56 5.07
CA LEU A 788 7.99 13.70 5.64
C LEU A 788 8.59 14.99 5.05
N GLU A 789 7.76 15.75 4.34
CA GLU A 789 8.09 17.04 3.75
C GLU A 789 7.51 18.14 4.64
N LEU A 790 8.36 19.05 5.11
CA LEU A 790 8.01 20.15 6.01
C LEU A 790 8.31 21.48 5.34
N GLU A 791 7.55 22.51 5.69
CA GLU A 791 7.93 23.88 5.33
C GLU A 791 9.36 24.18 5.81
N SER A 792 10.13 24.92 5.01
CA SER A 792 11.48 25.32 5.40
C SER A 792 11.43 26.11 6.73
N PRO A 793 12.27 25.77 7.72
CA PRO A 793 12.39 26.53 8.96
C PRO A 793 12.71 28.01 8.67
N SER A 794 12.13 28.91 9.46
CA SER A 794 12.41 30.35 9.42
C SER A 794 13.16 30.78 10.68
N GLU A 795 13.68 32.02 10.74
CA GLU A 795 14.41 32.52 11.94
C GLU A 795 13.61 32.33 13.25
N ASP A 796 12.28 32.47 13.20
CA ASP A 796 11.39 32.32 14.36
C ASP A 796 10.80 30.92 14.54
N ARG A 797 11.12 29.94 13.68
CA ARG A 797 10.43 28.63 13.66
C ARG A 797 11.40 27.46 13.49
N SER A 798 11.40 26.55 14.46
CA SER A 798 12.20 25.32 14.40
C SER A 798 11.60 24.26 13.46
N VAL A 799 12.37 23.22 13.13
CA VAL A 799 11.87 22.03 12.41
C VAL A 799 10.70 21.36 13.17
N ALA A 800 10.77 21.33 14.50
CA ALA A 800 9.73 20.72 15.35
C ALA A 800 8.37 21.43 15.24
N ASP A 801 8.40 22.72 14.94
CA ASP A 801 7.21 23.59 14.81
C ASP A 801 6.81 23.83 13.35
N SER A 802 7.57 23.29 12.40
CA SER A 802 7.32 23.48 10.96
C SER A 802 6.09 22.68 10.51
N PRO A 803 5.14 23.30 9.77
CA PRO A 803 3.99 22.60 9.23
C PRO A 803 4.41 21.46 8.30
N ILE A 804 3.65 20.36 8.38
CA ILE A 804 3.79 19.23 7.46
C ILE A 804 3.11 19.60 6.15
N ILE A 805 3.87 19.64 5.05
CA ILE A 805 3.35 19.82 3.70
C ILE A 805 2.76 18.50 3.22
N THR A 806 3.58 17.44 3.29
CA THR A 806 3.22 16.09 2.85
C THR A 806 3.82 15.05 3.79
N ALA A 807 3.04 14.02 4.10
CA ALA A 807 3.51 12.82 4.77
C ALA A 807 3.17 11.61 3.91
N SER A 808 4.18 10.86 3.50
CA SER A 808 4.05 9.73 2.59
C SER A 808 4.63 8.45 3.20
N GLY A 809 4.05 7.32 2.85
CA GLY A 809 4.51 6.00 3.28
C GLY A 809 3.49 5.21 4.07
N GLY A 810 3.88 4.01 4.48
CA GLY A 810 2.99 3.10 5.20
C GLY A 810 2.77 3.48 6.67
N THR A 811 3.59 4.37 7.23
CA THR A 811 3.64 4.71 8.66
C THR A 811 3.56 6.21 8.95
N LEU A 812 3.16 7.02 7.95
CA LEU A 812 3.04 8.48 8.06
C LEU A 812 1.81 9.06 7.34
N ALA A 813 1.27 8.36 6.33
CA ALA A 813 0.28 8.92 5.41
C ALA A 813 -1.06 9.30 6.07
N CYS A 814 -1.37 8.74 7.24
CA CYS A 814 -2.59 9.04 7.99
C CYS A 814 -2.32 9.86 9.27
N HIS A 815 -1.21 10.62 9.32
CA HIS A 815 -0.89 11.48 10.47
C HIS A 815 -2.01 12.47 10.83
N ALA A 816 -2.78 12.94 9.84
CA ALA A 816 -3.92 13.85 10.04
C ALA A 816 -5.24 13.13 10.42
N GLY A 817 -5.22 11.79 10.46
CA GLY A 817 -6.38 10.94 10.70
C GLY A 817 -6.62 9.91 9.59
N PRO A 818 -7.46 8.88 9.84
CA PRO A 818 -7.81 7.90 8.83
C PRO A 818 -8.51 8.55 7.63
N THR A 819 -8.17 8.10 6.42
CA THR A 819 -8.79 8.56 5.17
C THR A 819 -9.22 7.37 4.32
N PRO A 820 -10.40 7.41 3.67
CA PRO A 820 -10.91 6.31 2.84
C PRO A 820 -10.11 6.11 1.55
N THR A 821 -8.96 6.76 1.39
CA THR A 821 -8.03 6.57 0.26
C THR A 821 -6.84 5.69 0.63
N LYS A 822 -6.63 5.41 1.91
CA LYS A 822 -5.50 4.61 2.43
C LYS A 822 -6.03 3.37 3.14
N SER A 823 -5.14 2.39 3.32
CA SER A 823 -5.43 1.21 4.14
C SER A 823 -4.44 1.18 5.29
N LEU A 824 -4.95 1.26 6.51
CA LEU A 824 -4.15 1.20 7.73
C LEU A 824 -4.17 -0.21 8.31
N ALA A 825 -3.02 -0.66 8.81
CA ALA A 825 -2.87 -1.92 9.55
C ALA A 825 -2.72 -1.69 11.07
N HIS A 826 -2.65 -0.42 11.48
CA HIS A 826 -2.42 0.05 12.84
C HIS A 826 -3.22 1.33 13.09
N PRO A 827 -3.39 1.74 14.36
CA PRO A 827 -4.04 3.01 14.72
C PRO A 827 -3.35 4.23 14.12
N ALA A 828 -4.12 5.18 13.57
CA ALA A 828 -3.57 6.38 12.94
C ALA A 828 -2.79 7.29 13.91
N VAL A 829 -2.99 7.15 15.22
CA VAL A 829 -2.20 7.84 16.25
C VAL A 829 -0.71 7.50 16.15
N ILE A 830 -0.34 6.33 15.64
CA ILE A 830 1.07 5.98 15.43
C ILE A 830 1.67 6.80 14.29
N ASP A 831 0.95 7.02 13.19
CA ASP A 831 1.39 7.90 12.11
C ASP A 831 1.53 9.35 12.59
N PHE A 832 0.54 9.82 13.37
CA PHE A 832 0.56 11.15 13.98
C PHE A 832 1.79 11.33 14.88
N ALA A 833 1.95 10.44 15.85
CA ALA A 833 3.02 10.55 16.84
C ALA A 833 4.39 10.31 16.22
N LEU A 834 4.52 9.43 15.22
CA LEU A 834 5.77 9.22 14.50
C LEU A 834 6.17 10.46 13.71
N ALA A 835 5.24 11.12 13.02
CA ALA A 835 5.53 12.38 12.32
C ALA A 835 6.06 13.44 13.31
N ARG A 836 5.37 13.65 14.43
CA ARG A 836 5.79 14.63 15.46
C ARG A 836 7.11 14.25 16.16
N TYR A 837 7.30 12.96 16.44
CA TYR A 837 8.53 12.43 17.03
C TYR A 837 9.73 12.65 16.09
N LEU A 838 9.59 12.32 14.80
CA LEU A 838 10.64 12.54 13.80
C LEU A 838 10.97 14.02 13.64
N GLN A 839 9.97 14.91 13.60
CA GLN A 839 10.22 16.37 13.56
C GLN A 839 11.05 16.84 14.76
N THR A 840 10.72 16.37 15.96
CA THR A 840 11.41 16.75 17.20
C THR A 840 12.81 16.17 17.29
N VAL A 841 13.02 14.93 16.83
CA VAL A 841 14.35 14.31 16.81
C VAL A 841 15.22 15.00 15.77
N ALA A 842 14.73 15.17 14.54
CA ALA A 842 15.47 15.77 13.44
C ALA A 842 15.77 17.26 13.67
N SER A 843 14.99 17.98 14.50
CA SER A 843 15.30 19.36 14.86
C SER A 843 16.60 19.52 15.66
N ARG A 844 17.13 18.42 16.23
CA ARG A 844 18.43 18.39 16.92
C ARG A 844 19.59 18.06 15.98
N GLY A 845 19.31 17.72 14.73
CA GLY A 845 20.28 17.27 13.72
C GLY A 845 19.99 15.85 13.22
N GLU A 846 20.49 15.52 12.01
CA GLU A 846 20.31 14.18 11.40
C GLU A 846 20.87 13.06 12.27
N GLU A 847 21.99 13.29 12.95
CA GLU A 847 22.66 12.30 13.82
C GLU A 847 21.76 11.81 14.96
N ALA A 848 20.81 12.65 15.43
CA ALA A 848 19.88 12.29 16.48
C ALA A 848 18.94 11.13 16.07
N LEU A 849 18.82 10.82 14.77
CA LEU A 849 18.07 9.66 14.28
C LEU A 849 18.73 8.32 14.62
N ALA A 850 19.99 8.30 15.06
CA ALA A 850 20.65 7.09 15.57
C ALA A 850 20.44 6.88 17.08
N GLU A 851 19.89 7.87 17.79
CA GLU A 851 19.64 7.76 19.23
C GLU A 851 18.60 6.68 19.54
N PRO A 852 18.70 6.00 20.70
CA PRO A 852 17.62 5.17 21.22
C PRO A 852 16.31 5.96 21.31
N PHE A 853 15.18 5.25 21.18
CA PHE A 853 13.87 5.85 21.37
C PHE A 853 13.75 6.47 22.77
N ASP A 854 13.27 7.71 22.85
CA ASP A 854 12.96 8.40 24.10
C ASP A 854 11.49 8.12 24.47
N PRO A 855 11.22 7.27 25.47
CA PRO A 855 9.85 6.91 25.85
C PRO A 855 9.08 8.08 26.46
N VAL A 856 9.74 9.06 27.06
CA VAL A 856 9.07 10.24 27.63
C VAL A 856 8.60 11.16 26.51
N LEU A 857 9.47 11.42 25.53
CA LEU A 857 9.09 12.18 24.34
C LEU A 857 8.01 11.46 23.54
N GLY A 858 8.19 10.16 23.28
CA GLY A 858 7.21 9.35 22.56
C GLY A 858 5.83 9.37 23.23
N ARG A 859 5.81 9.23 24.56
CA ARG A 859 4.58 9.35 25.36
C ARG A 859 3.92 10.71 25.19
N LYS A 860 4.69 11.79 25.24
CA LYS A 860 4.19 13.15 25.03
C LYS A 860 3.54 13.29 23.63
N MET A 861 4.15 12.75 22.58
CA MET A 861 3.58 12.82 21.22
C MET A 861 2.25 12.08 21.10
N ILE A 862 2.08 10.96 21.82
CA ILE A 862 0.81 10.23 21.90
C ILE A 862 -0.24 11.05 22.67
N GLU A 863 0.15 11.69 23.77
CA GLU A 863 -0.75 12.56 24.57
C GLU A 863 -1.21 13.80 23.79
N GLU A 864 -0.34 14.37 22.94
CA GLU A 864 -0.69 15.49 22.04
C GLU A 864 -1.80 15.14 21.03
N ALA A 865 -2.04 13.86 20.76
CA ALA A 865 -3.14 13.42 19.89
C ALA A 865 -4.52 13.48 20.57
N ILE A 866 -4.56 13.63 21.89
CA ILE A 866 -5.80 13.79 22.66
C ILE A 866 -6.21 15.25 22.62
N ASP A 867 -7.28 15.53 21.89
CA ASP A 867 -7.90 16.84 21.77
C ASP A 867 -9.25 16.84 22.52
N PRO A 868 -9.34 17.43 23.72
CA PRO A 868 -10.59 17.53 24.47
C PRO A 868 -11.66 18.38 23.74
N ALA A 869 -11.27 19.25 22.82
CA ALA A 869 -12.21 20.05 22.02
C ALA A 869 -12.81 19.25 20.85
N ASP A 870 -12.14 18.18 20.42
CA ASP A 870 -12.62 17.25 19.41
C ASP A 870 -12.39 15.78 19.83
N PRO A 871 -13.20 15.27 20.77
CA PRO A 871 -13.04 13.93 21.30
C PRO A 871 -13.33 12.84 20.26
N VAL A 872 -14.14 13.13 19.24
CA VAL A 872 -14.38 12.19 18.13
C VAL A 872 -13.12 12.06 17.28
N ARG A 873 -12.46 13.18 16.93
CA ARG A 873 -11.17 13.14 16.23
C ARG A 873 -10.12 12.38 17.02
N THR A 874 -10.09 12.56 18.35
CA THR A 874 -9.25 11.75 19.24
C THR A 874 -9.51 10.26 19.03
N LEU A 875 -10.76 9.80 19.18
CA LEU A 875 -11.10 8.38 18.96
C LEU A 875 -10.80 7.90 17.53
N LEU A 876 -10.95 8.75 16.51
CA LEU A 876 -10.58 8.40 15.14
C LEU A 876 -9.07 8.12 14.96
N LEU A 877 -8.20 8.76 15.74
CA LEU A 877 -6.76 8.48 15.72
C LEU A 877 -6.44 7.16 16.42
N PHE A 878 -7.09 6.88 17.55
CA PHE A 878 -6.80 5.72 18.40
C PHE A 878 -7.48 4.42 17.96
N GLN A 879 -8.53 4.48 17.13
CA GLN A 879 -9.19 3.26 16.64
C GLN A 879 -8.27 2.41 15.76
N ASN A 880 -8.51 1.09 15.77
CA ASN A 880 -8.07 0.17 14.73
C ASN A 880 -9.30 -0.50 14.09
N VAL A 881 -9.33 -0.58 12.76
CA VAL A 881 -10.44 -1.20 12.02
C VAL A 881 -9.97 -2.55 11.48
N LEU A 882 -10.45 -3.61 12.12
CA LEU A 882 -10.13 -4.99 11.77
C LEU A 882 -11.16 -5.53 10.78
N ALA A 883 -10.68 -6.23 9.76
CA ALA A 883 -11.53 -6.86 8.76
C ALA A 883 -11.14 -8.33 8.58
N ALA A 884 -12.15 -9.20 8.59
CA ALA A 884 -12.04 -10.58 8.16
C ALA A 884 -11.81 -10.67 6.64
N SER A 885 -11.27 -11.80 6.20
CA SER A 885 -10.97 -12.09 4.81
C SER A 885 -11.52 -13.45 4.44
N ARG A 886 -12.60 -13.49 3.65
CA ARG A 886 -13.14 -14.74 3.08
C ARG A 886 -12.11 -15.40 2.16
N GLY A 887 -11.40 -14.61 1.33
CA GLY A 887 -10.45 -15.13 0.34
C GLY A 887 -9.21 -15.80 0.94
N SER A 888 -8.71 -15.30 2.08
CA SER A 888 -7.63 -15.97 2.83
C SER A 888 -8.12 -16.82 4.00
N ILE A 889 -9.45 -16.97 4.16
CA ILE A 889 -10.11 -17.68 5.27
C ILE A 889 -9.49 -17.27 6.61
N THR A 890 -9.64 -15.99 6.97
CA THR A 890 -9.06 -15.43 8.19
C THR A 890 -10.08 -14.53 8.88
N TYR A 891 -10.42 -14.84 10.13
CA TYR A 891 -11.51 -14.21 10.87
C TYR A 891 -11.04 -13.81 12.28
N PRO A 892 -11.06 -12.50 12.61
CA PRO A 892 -10.86 -12.04 13.96
C PRO A 892 -11.97 -12.54 14.89
N PHE A 893 -11.62 -12.91 16.11
CA PHE A 893 -12.56 -13.26 17.16
C PHE A 893 -12.06 -12.79 18.53
N ALA A 894 -12.98 -12.66 19.48
CA ALA A 894 -12.70 -12.22 20.83
C ALA A 894 -12.68 -13.40 21.82
N ALA A 895 -11.90 -13.29 22.89
CA ALA A 895 -11.93 -14.16 24.06
C ALA A 895 -11.86 -13.31 25.33
N ASP A 896 -12.16 -13.88 26.50
CA ASP A 896 -11.94 -13.16 27.76
C ASP A 896 -10.45 -12.77 27.90
N PRO A 897 -10.14 -11.63 28.55
CA PRO A 897 -8.77 -11.13 28.65
C PRO A 897 -7.78 -12.16 29.18
N VAL A 898 -6.65 -12.31 28.48
CA VAL A 898 -5.55 -13.18 28.88
C VAL A 898 -4.60 -12.39 29.78
N SER A 899 -4.39 -12.85 31.02
CA SER A 899 -3.44 -12.23 31.94
C SER A 899 -2.00 -12.47 31.49
N ALA A 900 -1.22 -11.40 31.30
CA ALA A 900 0.21 -11.50 31.02
C ALA A 900 0.95 -12.04 32.25
N ALA A 901 1.54 -13.24 32.16
CA ALA A 901 2.52 -13.69 33.15
C ALA A 901 3.85 -12.96 32.88
N PRO A 902 4.57 -12.44 33.90
CA PRO A 902 5.69 -11.50 33.68
C PRO A 902 6.96 -12.04 32.97
N ASP A 903 7.08 -13.33 32.68
CA ASP A 903 8.36 -13.96 32.28
C ASP A 903 8.23 -15.10 31.24
N ARG A 904 7.37 -14.98 30.22
CA ARG A 904 7.26 -16.01 29.15
C ARG A 904 7.54 -15.45 27.76
N ASP A 905 8.16 -16.29 26.93
CA ASP A 905 8.73 -15.95 25.61
C ASP A 905 7.61 -15.80 24.55
N ASP A 906 7.61 -14.69 23.79
CA ASP A 906 6.53 -14.23 22.88
C ASP A 906 6.10 -15.21 21.77
N ASN A 907 6.79 -16.34 21.59
CA ASN A 907 6.58 -17.28 20.50
C ASN A 907 5.88 -18.59 20.90
N GLU A 908 5.64 -18.86 22.19
CA GLU A 908 5.03 -20.12 22.65
C GLU A 908 3.53 -20.06 23.00
N ASP A 909 2.90 -18.87 23.01
CA ASP A 909 1.55 -18.67 23.58
C ASP A 909 0.35 -18.98 22.67
N ALA A 910 0.49 -19.87 21.70
CA ALA A 910 -0.69 -20.42 21.00
C ALA A 910 -1.52 -21.38 21.88
N ASP A 911 -0.96 -21.80 23.03
CA ASP A 911 -1.55 -22.79 23.95
C ASP A 911 -2.15 -22.16 25.23
N ALA A 912 -2.24 -20.83 25.34
CA ALA A 912 -3.00 -20.20 26.41
C ALA A 912 -4.47 -20.63 26.29
N GLN A 913 -5.02 -21.21 27.37
CA GLN A 913 -6.39 -21.73 27.36
C GLN A 913 -7.39 -20.57 27.19
N LEU A 914 -7.87 -20.39 25.96
CA LEU A 914 -8.85 -19.36 25.63
C LEU A 914 -10.15 -19.61 26.40
N VAL A 915 -10.64 -18.58 27.09
CA VAL A 915 -11.90 -18.61 27.83
C VAL A 915 -12.96 -17.83 27.07
N ASN A 916 -14.15 -18.40 26.91
CA ASN A 916 -15.30 -17.80 26.24
C ASN A 916 -14.99 -17.17 24.86
N PRO A 917 -14.46 -17.96 23.88
CA PRO A 917 -14.26 -17.48 22.53
C PRO A 917 -15.59 -17.11 21.87
N ARG A 918 -15.63 -15.95 21.21
CA ARG A 918 -16.80 -15.33 20.60
C ARG A 918 -16.43 -14.82 19.22
N ALA A 919 -17.17 -15.25 18.19
CA ALA A 919 -17.02 -14.70 16.86
C ALA A 919 -17.35 -13.20 16.86
N LEU A 920 -16.67 -12.45 15.99
CA LEU A 920 -16.92 -11.04 15.76
C LEU A 920 -17.54 -10.85 14.36
N GLN A 921 -18.03 -9.65 14.09
CA GLN A 921 -18.51 -9.28 12.75
C GLN A 921 -17.36 -9.33 11.72
N MET A 922 -17.68 -9.27 10.43
CA MET A 922 -16.65 -9.23 9.37
C MET A 922 -15.78 -7.98 9.47
N VAL A 923 -16.33 -6.87 9.95
CA VAL A 923 -15.58 -5.64 10.24
C VAL A 923 -15.84 -5.19 11.66
N ASN A 924 -14.78 -4.83 12.40
CA ASN A 924 -14.90 -4.35 13.77
C ASN A 924 -13.97 -3.17 14.01
N ARG A 925 -14.45 -2.18 14.77
CA ARG A 925 -13.63 -1.11 15.31
C ARG A 925 -13.23 -1.46 16.74
N VAL A 926 -11.94 -1.32 17.03
CA VAL A 926 -11.39 -1.68 18.33
C VAL A 926 -10.48 -0.58 18.89
N PHE A 927 -10.38 -0.52 20.21
CA PHE A 927 -9.51 0.39 20.95
C PHE A 927 -8.70 -0.37 21.99
N ILE A 928 -7.39 -0.14 22.04
CA ILE A 928 -6.52 -0.69 23.08
C ILE A 928 -6.73 0.11 24.37
N VAL A 929 -7.07 -0.58 25.46
CA VAL A 929 -7.47 -0.01 26.75
C VAL A 929 -6.69 -0.67 27.90
N HIS A 930 -6.71 -0.03 29.07
CA HIS A 930 -6.07 -0.57 30.27
C HIS A 930 -6.69 -1.89 30.73
N ASP A 931 -5.87 -2.73 31.35
CA ASP A 931 -6.34 -3.98 31.97
C ASP A 931 -7.40 -3.72 33.05
N GLY A 932 -8.41 -4.60 33.09
CA GLY A 932 -9.55 -4.46 34.00
C GLY A 932 -10.61 -3.45 33.54
N THR A 933 -10.46 -2.85 32.36
CA THR A 933 -11.53 -2.05 31.73
C THR A 933 -12.76 -2.92 31.49
N ASP A 934 -13.93 -2.44 31.93
CA ASP A 934 -15.18 -3.17 31.77
C ASP A 934 -15.52 -3.42 30.30
N GLY A 935 -15.84 -4.67 29.98
CA GLY A 935 -16.10 -5.13 28.60
C GLY A 935 -14.85 -5.32 27.73
N ALA A 936 -13.63 -5.21 28.27
CA ALA A 936 -12.42 -5.52 27.52
C ALA A 936 -12.29 -7.02 27.22
N VAL A 937 -11.67 -7.34 26.09
CA VAL A 937 -11.44 -8.69 25.56
C VAL A 937 -10.03 -8.81 24.96
N SER A 938 -9.56 -10.04 24.80
CA SER A 938 -8.37 -10.37 24.01
C SER A 938 -8.77 -10.74 22.57
N LEU A 939 -7.95 -10.38 21.58
CA LEU A 939 -8.25 -10.61 20.17
C LEU A 939 -7.31 -11.62 19.51
N HIS A 940 -7.89 -12.49 18.67
CA HIS A 940 -7.20 -13.57 17.99
C HIS A 940 -7.71 -13.72 16.55
N ASN A 941 -6.97 -14.43 15.70
CA ASN A 941 -7.42 -14.84 14.36
C ASN A 941 -7.62 -16.36 14.30
N ALA A 942 -8.81 -16.79 13.89
CA ALA A 942 -9.04 -18.14 13.40
C ALA A 942 -8.83 -18.14 11.88
N GLY A 943 -8.11 -19.13 11.34
CA GLY A 943 -7.93 -19.18 9.89
C GLY A 943 -7.44 -20.51 9.35
N ALA A 944 -7.45 -20.61 8.02
CA ALA A 944 -7.02 -21.78 7.27
C ALA A 944 -5.84 -21.43 6.34
N TRP A 945 -4.64 -21.95 6.63
CA TRP A 945 -3.41 -21.61 5.90
C TRP A 945 -2.79 -22.81 5.21
N LYS A 946 -2.41 -22.63 3.94
CA LYS A 946 -1.84 -23.68 3.09
C LYS A 946 -0.57 -24.28 3.70
N VAL A 947 -0.52 -25.61 3.77
CA VAL A 947 0.67 -26.39 4.12
C VAL A 947 1.25 -27.00 2.85
N ASN A 948 2.53 -26.78 2.58
CA ASN A 948 3.16 -27.34 1.39
C ASN A 948 3.26 -28.89 1.48
N PRO A 949 3.28 -29.62 0.35
CA PRO A 949 3.30 -31.08 0.35
C PRO A 949 4.50 -31.71 1.08
N ALA A 950 5.67 -31.08 1.03
CA ALA A 950 6.87 -31.58 1.69
C ALA A 950 6.73 -31.55 3.22
N SER A 951 6.15 -30.49 3.77
CA SER A 951 5.82 -30.37 5.19
C SER A 951 4.75 -31.39 5.61
N GLN A 952 3.73 -31.62 4.77
CA GLN A 952 2.74 -32.66 5.04
C GLN A 952 3.36 -34.06 5.05
N GLY A 953 4.26 -34.35 4.11
CA GLY A 953 5.01 -35.61 4.04
C GLY A 953 5.84 -35.85 5.30
N LYS A 954 6.65 -34.86 5.69
CA LYS A 954 7.45 -34.91 6.94
C LYS A 954 6.59 -35.16 8.19
N ARG A 955 5.42 -34.52 8.29
CA ARG A 955 4.48 -34.72 9.41
C ARG A 955 3.94 -36.14 9.45
N ARG A 956 3.60 -36.72 8.29
CA ARG A 956 3.12 -38.11 8.20
C ARG A 956 4.23 -39.12 8.53
N GLU A 957 5.46 -38.86 8.08
CA GLU A 957 6.65 -39.65 8.44
C GLU A 957 6.90 -39.64 9.96
N SER A 958 6.61 -38.53 10.64
CA SER A 958 6.68 -38.42 12.10
C SER A 958 5.39 -38.84 12.83
N GLY A 959 4.46 -39.54 12.17
CA GLY A 959 3.23 -40.06 12.79
C GLY A 959 2.16 -39.00 13.13
N SER A 960 2.32 -37.76 12.67
CA SER A 960 1.37 -36.66 12.87
C SER A 960 0.42 -36.50 11.68
N ALA A 961 -0.75 -35.90 11.91
CA ALA A 961 -1.65 -35.52 10.82
C ALA A 961 -0.96 -34.55 9.84
N GLY A 962 -1.21 -34.71 8.53
CA GLY A 962 -0.62 -33.84 7.51
C GLY A 962 -1.00 -32.37 7.68
N VAL A 963 -2.20 -32.11 8.20
CA VAL A 963 -2.72 -30.79 8.56
C VAL A 963 -3.26 -30.81 10.00
N ARG A 964 -3.20 -29.66 10.66
CA ARG A 964 -3.74 -29.41 12.01
C ARG A 964 -5.15 -28.85 11.91
N ARG A 965 -6.01 -29.22 12.87
CA ARG A 965 -7.39 -28.76 12.98
C ARG A 965 -7.70 -28.44 14.44
N ASP A 966 -7.65 -27.16 14.78
CA ASP A 966 -7.98 -26.64 16.10
C ASP A 966 -9.51 -26.57 16.30
N PRO A 967 -10.08 -27.10 17.41
CA PRO A 967 -11.52 -27.10 17.64
C PRO A 967 -12.15 -25.71 17.76
N ILE A 968 -11.47 -24.74 18.39
CA ILE A 968 -11.98 -23.37 18.56
C ILE A 968 -11.95 -22.68 17.21
N ALA A 969 -10.84 -22.77 16.47
CA ALA A 969 -10.75 -22.19 15.13
C ALA A 969 -11.83 -22.78 14.20
N LEU A 970 -12.10 -24.08 14.28
CA LEU A 970 -13.18 -24.71 13.51
C LEU A 970 -14.55 -24.14 13.85
N GLU A 971 -14.85 -23.89 15.13
CA GLU A 971 -16.14 -23.32 15.53
C GLU A 971 -16.31 -21.87 15.06
N ILE A 972 -15.26 -21.05 15.18
CA ILE A 972 -15.26 -19.69 14.66
C ILE A 972 -15.42 -19.69 13.13
N LEU A 973 -14.70 -20.55 12.40
CA LEU A 973 -14.86 -20.66 10.96
C LEU A 973 -16.25 -21.18 10.58
N ARG A 974 -16.84 -22.09 11.36
CA ARG A 974 -18.21 -22.58 11.17
C ARG A 974 -19.23 -21.46 11.30
N HIS A 975 -19.09 -20.59 12.31
CA HIS A 975 -19.92 -19.39 12.45
C HIS A 975 -19.88 -18.50 11.20
N HIS A 976 -18.74 -18.43 10.53
CA HIS A 976 -18.55 -17.66 9.30
C HIS A 976 -18.81 -18.41 7.99
N GLY A 977 -19.49 -19.57 8.05
CA GLY A 977 -19.94 -20.27 6.85
C GLY A 977 -18.99 -21.35 6.33
N TRP A 978 -18.09 -21.88 7.15
CA TRP A 978 -17.14 -22.93 6.72
C TRP A 978 -17.40 -24.29 7.38
N ALA A 979 -17.50 -25.34 6.57
CA ALA A 979 -17.64 -26.71 7.02
C ALA A 979 -16.28 -27.39 7.20
N LYS A 980 -16.13 -28.15 8.29
CA LYS A 980 -14.94 -28.93 8.63
C LYS A 980 -14.76 -30.17 7.75
N ASN A 981 -15.85 -30.71 7.22
CA ASN A 981 -15.84 -31.92 6.38
C ASN A 981 -17.04 -31.96 5.44
N ARG A 982 -16.99 -32.88 4.46
CA ARG A 982 -18.03 -33.04 3.44
C ARG A 982 -19.39 -33.40 4.01
N SER A 983 -19.45 -34.15 5.10
CA SER A 983 -20.70 -34.54 5.74
C SER A 983 -21.41 -33.31 6.30
N GLU A 984 -20.69 -32.46 7.03
CA GLU A 984 -21.21 -31.20 7.56
C GLU A 984 -21.62 -30.25 6.44
N ALA A 985 -20.80 -30.11 5.39
CA ALA A 985 -21.14 -29.31 4.20
C ALA A 985 -22.41 -29.83 3.46
N SER A 986 -22.73 -31.12 3.57
CA SER A 986 -23.88 -31.74 2.90
C SER A 986 -25.17 -31.75 3.73
N ILE A 987 -25.07 -31.52 5.05
CA ILE A 987 -26.19 -31.61 6.00
C ILE A 987 -26.58 -30.23 6.53
N SER A 988 -25.65 -29.27 6.55
CA SER A 988 -25.89 -27.90 6.98
C SER A 988 -25.98 -26.99 5.76
N ASP A 989 -27.14 -26.38 5.57
CA ASP A 989 -27.36 -25.38 4.53
C ASP A 989 -26.35 -24.22 4.73
N GLY A 990 -25.72 -23.77 3.64
CA GLY A 990 -24.92 -22.54 3.62
C GLY A 990 -23.44 -22.66 3.99
N LEU A 991 -22.93 -23.84 4.32
CA LEU A 991 -21.52 -24.03 4.66
C LEU A 991 -20.64 -24.43 3.46
N THR A 992 -19.53 -23.73 3.28
CA THR A 992 -18.51 -24.05 2.27
C THR A 992 -17.43 -24.96 2.85
N LEU A 993 -17.07 -26.04 2.14
CA LEU A 993 -16.04 -26.98 2.60
C LEU A 993 -14.64 -26.32 2.71
N LEU A 994 -13.99 -26.46 3.87
CA LEU A 994 -12.60 -26.03 4.06
C LEU A 994 -11.62 -26.83 3.18
N PRO A 995 -10.62 -26.19 2.56
CA PRO A 995 -9.61 -26.89 1.76
C PRO A 995 -8.81 -27.93 2.56
N ASP A 996 -8.63 -29.12 1.98
CA ASP A 996 -7.99 -30.26 2.66
C ASP A 996 -6.48 -30.06 2.90
N ASN A 997 -5.85 -29.11 2.23
CA ASN A 997 -4.41 -28.83 2.30
C ASN A 997 -4.03 -27.68 3.23
N GLN A 998 -4.93 -27.26 4.13
CA GLN A 998 -4.75 -26.12 5.03
C GLN A 998 -4.75 -26.53 6.50
N ASP A 999 -3.83 -25.94 7.28
CA ASP A 999 -3.87 -25.95 8.75
C ASP A 999 -4.99 -24.98 9.18
N VAL A 1000 -5.97 -25.48 9.92
CA VAL A 1000 -6.99 -24.67 10.60
C VAL A 1000 -6.54 -24.46 12.04
N VAL A 1001 -6.07 -23.26 12.34
CA VAL A 1001 -5.44 -22.95 13.63
C VAL A 1001 -5.81 -21.54 14.10
N ILE A 1002 -5.47 -21.24 15.35
CA ILE A 1002 -5.51 -19.89 15.90
C ILE A 1002 -4.13 -19.25 15.71
N ARG A 1003 -4.10 -17.96 15.35
CA ARG A 1003 -2.88 -17.14 15.29
C ARG A 1003 -3.16 -15.77 15.88
N ARG A 1004 -2.13 -15.06 16.32
CA ARG A 1004 -2.26 -13.64 16.69
C ARG A 1004 -2.68 -12.81 15.48
N ILE A 1005 -3.40 -11.72 15.73
CA ILE A 1005 -3.67 -10.71 14.70
C ILE A 1005 -2.38 -9.93 14.47
N ASN A 1006 -2.03 -9.66 13.22
CA ASN A 1006 -0.81 -8.92 12.93
C ASN A 1006 -0.89 -7.50 13.54
N GLY A 1007 0.11 -7.12 14.34
CA GLY A 1007 0.15 -5.83 15.03
C GLY A 1007 -0.75 -5.72 16.27
N ILE A 1008 -1.36 -6.83 16.73
CA ILE A 1008 -2.11 -6.88 17.99
C ILE A 1008 -1.60 -8.06 18.82
N ASP A 1009 -1.12 -7.75 20.01
CA ASP A 1009 -0.75 -8.76 21.00
C ASP A 1009 -2.01 -9.35 21.66
N PRO A 1010 -2.16 -10.68 21.71
CA PRO A 1010 -3.24 -11.33 22.43
C PRO A 1010 -3.40 -10.92 23.90
N HIS A 1011 -2.34 -10.45 24.56
CA HIS A 1011 -2.37 -10.01 25.96
C HIS A 1011 -2.90 -8.58 26.14
N TRP A 1012 -3.10 -7.82 25.07
CA TRP A 1012 -3.65 -6.48 25.19
C TRP A 1012 -5.15 -6.54 25.49
N SER A 1013 -5.58 -5.79 26.50
CA SER A 1013 -6.99 -5.50 26.75
C SER A 1013 -7.53 -4.59 25.65
N VAL A 1014 -8.57 -5.02 24.95
CA VAL A 1014 -9.15 -4.31 23.82
C VAL A 1014 -10.67 -4.21 24.00
N ILE A 1015 -11.27 -3.07 23.63
CA ILE A 1015 -12.74 -2.92 23.58
C ILE A 1015 -13.22 -2.80 22.13
N VAL A 1016 -14.29 -3.52 21.79
CA VAL A 1016 -14.94 -3.47 20.47
C VAL A 1016 -16.07 -2.43 20.52
N VAL A 1017 -16.06 -1.45 19.61
CA VAL A 1017 -17.02 -0.33 19.57
C VAL A 1017 -17.43 -0.03 18.13
N ASN A 1018 -18.48 -0.69 17.68
CA ASN A 1018 -18.98 -0.60 16.30
C ASN A 1018 -20.04 0.52 16.12
N ASP A 1019 -20.45 1.21 17.17
CA ASP A 1019 -21.40 2.34 17.11
C ASP A 1019 -20.87 3.54 16.30
N ASP A 1020 -21.75 4.48 15.90
CA ASP A 1020 -21.30 5.77 15.34
C ASP A 1020 -20.68 6.62 16.46
N LEU A 1021 -19.39 6.91 16.35
CA LEU A 1021 -18.65 7.67 17.36
C LEU A 1021 -19.21 9.09 17.56
N ARG A 1022 -19.91 9.64 16.56
CA ARG A 1022 -20.54 10.97 16.62
C ARG A 1022 -21.91 10.95 17.28
N ALA A 1023 -22.52 9.77 17.44
CA ALA A 1023 -23.81 9.60 18.08
C ALA A 1023 -23.69 8.99 19.49
N LEU A 1024 -22.49 8.64 19.93
CA LEU A 1024 -22.24 8.16 21.29
C LEU A 1024 -22.58 9.25 22.33
N PRO A 1025 -23.15 8.88 23.48
CA PRO A 1025 -23.30 9.81 24.59
C PRO A 1025 -21.93 10.36 25.04
N ALA A 1026 -21.86 11.67 25.34
CA ALA A 1026 -20.61 12.33 25.72
C ALA A 1026 -19.88 11.61 26.88
N ALA A 1027 -20.61 11.17 27.90
CA ALA A 1027 -20.03 10.41 29.01
C ALA A 1027 -19.37 9.09 28.58
N ARG A 1028 -19.91 8.42 27.55
CA ARG A 1028 -19.32 7.19 27.00
C ARG A 1028 -18.06 7.48 26.19
N VAL A 1029 -18.05 8.59 25.45
CA VAL A 1029 -16.87 9.06 24.72
C VAL A 1029 -15.73 9.41 25.70
N GLU A 1030 -16.03 10.17 26.74
CA GLU A 1030 -15.08 10.51 27.81
C GLU A 1030 -14.54 9.26 28.51
N GLN A 1031 -15.42 8.31 28.87
CA GLN A 1031 -15.01 7.04 29.47
C GLN A 1031 -14.07 6.25 28.55
N LEU A 1032 -14.37 6.20 27.24
CA LEU A 1032 -13.55 5.48 26.27
C LEU A 1032 -12.17 6.12 26.11
N ILE A 1033 -12.10 7.45 26.00
CA ILE A 1033 -10.83 8.19 25.93
C ILE A 1033 -10.01 7.97 27.22
N GLY A 1034 -10.64 8.06 28.39
CA GLY A 1034 -9.99 7.83 29.67
C GLY A 1034 -9.51 6.40 29.90
N ALA A 1035 -10.05 5.43 29.16
CA ALA A 1035 -9.65 4.02 29.25
C ALA A 1035 -8.48 3.64 28.33
N LEU A 1036 -8.08 4.50 27.37
CA LEU A 1036 -7.04 4.19 26.38
C LEU A 1036 -5.70 3.88 27.04
N ASP A 1037 -5.07 2.76 26.65
CA ASP A 1037 -3.73 2.44 27.14
C ASP A 1037 -2.63 3.11 26.32
N LEU A 1038 -2.40 4.39 26.63
CA LEU A 1038 -1.37 5.20 26.01
C LEU A 1038 0.05 4.60 26.15
N GLY A 1039 0.29 3.69 27.10
CA GLY A 1039 1.56 3.01 27.28
C GLY A 1039 1.81 2.00 26.16
N ILE A 1040 0.78 1.23 25.81
CA ILE A 1040 0.84 0.31 24.66
C ILE A 1040 1.05 1.08 23.35
N TYR A 1041 0.31 2.16 23.12
CA TYR A 1041 0.52 2.98 21.91
C TYR A 1041 1.93 3.58 21.85
N THR A 1042 2.52 3.94 23.00
CA THR A 1042 3.92 4.41 23.07
C THR A 1042 4.90 3.30 22.69
N ARG A 1043 4.67 2.05 23.13
CA ARG A 1043 5.48 0.89 22.70
C ARG A 1043 5.36 0.62 21.20
N MET A 1044 4.15 0.73 20.64
CA MET A 1044 3.94 0.58 19.19
C MET A 1044 4.70 1.66 18.40
N LEU A 1045 4.76 2.89 18.92
CA LEU A 1045 5.55 3.97 18.34
C LEU A 1045 7.05 3.66 18.41
N ASP A 1046 7.57 3.20 19.56
CA ASP A 1046 8.97 2.75 19.71
C ASP A 1046 9.30 1.69 18.66
N GLU A 1047 8.52 0.61 18.59
CA GLU A 1047 8.75 -0.45 17.61
C GLU A 1047 8.76 0.08 16.18
N THR A 1048 7.85 1.03 15.87
CA THR A 1048 7.77 1.62 14.54
C THR A 1048 9.02 2.46 14.23
N PHE A 1049 9.47 3.30 15.15
CA PHE A 1049 10.68 4.11 14.99
C PHE A 1049 11.93 3.22 14.94
N THR A 1050 12.14 2.40 15.97
CA THR A 1050 13.34 1.58 16.15
C THR A 1050 13.54 0.55 15.04
N LYS A 1051 12.47 -0.09 14.54
CA LYS A 1051 12.59 -1.09 13.47
C LYS A 1051 12.67 -0.49 12.07
N ASN A 1052 12.12 0.72 11.86
CA ASN A 1052 11.93 1.25 10.49
C ASN A 1052 12.63 2.57 10.19
N TRP A 1053 12.88 3.43 11.17
CA TRP A 1053 13.34 4.81 10.94
C TRP A 1053 14.65 5.15 11.66
N LYS A 1054 14.98 4.44 12.74
CA LYS A 1054 16.21 4.64 13.48
C LYS A 1054 17.43 4.21 12.67
N ASN A 1055 18.47 5.05 12.64
CA ASN A 1055 19.76 4.71 12.04
C ASN A 1055 20.59 3.81 12.99
N ALA A 1056 21.53 3.07 12.43
CA ALA A 1056 22.54 2.38 13.25
C ALA A 1056 23.44 3.42 13.94
N ALA A 1057 23.91 3.08 15.14
CA ALA A 1057 24.79 3.93 15.94
C ALA A 1057 26.27 3.67 15.62
#